data_AF-A0A3C1B2R5-F1
#
_entry.id   AF-A0A3C1B2R5-F1
#
_cell.length_a   1.000
_cell.length_b   1.000
_cell.length_c   1.000
_cell.angle_alpha   90.00
_cell.angle_beta   90.00
_cell.angle_gamma   90.00
#
_symmetry.space_group_name_H-M   'P 1'
#
loop_
_entity.id
_entity.type
_entity.pdbx_description
1 polymer ?
#
loop_
_entity_poly.entity_id
_entity_poly.type
_entity_poly.pdbx_seq_one_letter_code
_entity_poly.pdbx_strand_id
1 'polypeptide(L)'
;MKATGEVMSIAGTFEASLMKAIRSLEINQMGLKMALFTGMSDEELWPRIKQADDMRLFALAEGLRRGFDIETLYVETLIDKFFLTKINHLVRTELALESLKAQAAASIEPALLTKAVRQGFTDTYISRLSGLKADDVRAARKALGLAYTYKMVDTCAGEYDAVTPYFYSSFDMTNEAQPTNRKKILVLGSGPIRIGQGIEFDYCSVHSVWALREMGYEAIIANNNPETVSTDFDTSDRLYFEPLTADDVRAIIENEQPAGAICQFGGQTAIKLIKAVSDMGLPIFGTSADGVDAAEDRQRFDAILEQCEIKRPRGTTVFTTEQALTAAEDLGYPVLVRPSYVLGGQGMAIVYSDHEMIEYMRIINLVEQEHPILVDKYLMGVELEVDAVSDGQNILIPGIMEHLERAGVHSGDSISIFPAYISERIRNIIIDHTEKLARALKVIGLINIQFILYNDEIYVIEVNPRSSRTVPYISKVTGIPIVSLATRIMLGARLEDFPYGTGLYARYPAVYAIKAPVFSFEKLHEVDTSLGPEMKSTGEVLGLSTLYSEAMYKAILASGFKFPPKGSNILLTVRDSDKPDLVPLADRLNRMGFELFGTGGTANYLNQYGIPCSSVRKIEDGDNNVIDLISSGKFKFMVNTESPGNKAGSKSGFRLRRKAIEQGIASVTSLDTLVAVTECLEREIRPIDLTPFEIRTFAGIVEQTRHNILPLNEMPMKNDMLKK
;
A
#
# COMPACT_ATOMS: atom_id res chain seq x y z
N MET A 1 15.35 10.77 -8.68
CA MET A 1 15.25 9.67 -7.69
C MET A 1 14.09 8.77 -8.08
N LYS A 2 14.26 7.44 -8.03
CA LYS A 2 13.22 6.42 -8.29
C LYS A 2 12.73 5.71 -7.01
N ALA A 3 13.38 5.94 -5.87
CA ALA A 3 12.97 5.39 -4.58
C ALA A 3 11.64 6.00 -4.13
N THR A 4 10.78 5.18 -3.54
CA THR A 4 9.45 5.55 -3.03
C THR A 4 9.45 5.84 -1.52
N GLY A 5 10.51 5.46 -0.81
CA GLY A 5 10.76 5.74 0.59
C GLY A 5 12.14 5.26 0.99
N GLU A 6 12.45 5.35 2.28
CA GLU A 6 13.75 5.00 2.83
C GLU A 6 13.65 4.38 4.23
N VAL A 7 14.77 3.82 4.69
CA VAL A 7 14.95 3.28 6.04
C VAL A 7 16.19 3.90 6.64
N MET A 8 16.19 4.04 7.96
CA MET A 8 17.38 4.41 8.71
C MET A 8 17.68 3.34 9.76
N SER A 9 18.96 3.19 10.10
CA SER A 9 19.39 2.32 11.19
C SER A 9 20.59 2.93 11.90
N ILE A 10 20.64 2.75 13.22
CA ILE A 10 21.72 3.26 14.06
C ILE A 10 22.41 2.08 14.74
N ALA A 11 23.75 2.06 14.69
CA ALA A 11 24.57 1.08 15.40
C ALA A 11 26.00 1.62 15.62
N GLY A 12 26.73 1.01 16.55
CA GLY A 12 28.13 1.38 16.82
C GLY A 12 29.15 0.94 15.76
N THR A 13 28.74 0.16 14.75
CA THR A 13 29.60 -0.25 13.63
C THR A 13 28.84 -0.17 12.31
N PHE A 14 29.58 0.05 11.21
CA PHE A 14 29.01 0.05 9.87
C PHE A 14 28.36 -1.30 9.54
N GLU A 15 29.02 -2.42 9.86
CA GLU A 15 28.50 -3.77 9.63
C GLU A 15 27.11 -3.96 10.26
N ALA A 16 26.97 -3.60 11.54
CA ALA A 16 25.70 -3.74 12.25
C ALA A 16 24.62 -2.77 11.74
N SER A 17 24.97 -1.52 11.42
CA SER A 17 24.03 -0.55 10.85
C SER A 17 23.52 -1.06 9.49
N LEU A 18 24.42 -1.52 8.60
CA LEU A 18 24.02 -2.07 7.30
C LEU A 18 23.10 -3.28 7.43
N MET A 19 23.41 -4.23 8.33
CA MET A 19 22.57 -5.41 8.56
C MET A 19 21.19 -5.02 9.15
N LYS A 20 21.11 -3.98 9.99
CA LYS A 20 19.84 -3.42 10.49
C LYS A 20 19.05 -2.74 9.37
N ALA A 21 19.72 -1.98 8.50
CA ALA A 21 19.08 -1.32 7.37
C ALA A 21 18.50 -2.35 6.39
N ILE A 22 19.26 -3.39 6.02
CA ILE A 22 18.81 -4.44 5.09
C ILE A 22 17.51 -5.10 5.56
N ARG A 23 17.45 -5.51 6.83
CA ARG A 23 16.24 -6.13 7.38
C ARG A 23 15.10 -5.15 7.69
N SER A 24 15.38 -3.85 7.60
CA SER A 24 14.38 -2.79 7.70
C SER A 24 13.69 -2.51 6.37
N LEU A 25 14.26 -2.93 5.23
CA LEU A 25 13.76 -2.61 3.89
C LEU A 25 12.40 -3.24 3.54
N GLU A 26 11.89 -4.16 4.35
CA GLU A 26 10.61 -4.84 4.11
C GLU A 26 10.52 -5.60 2.77
N ILE A 27 11.67 -6.04 2.24
CA ILE A 27 11.80 -6.85 1.01
C ILE A 27 12.04 -8.34 1.30
N ASN A 28 11.64 -8.83 2.48
CA ASN A 28 11.85 -10.20 2.96
C ASN A 28 13.32 -10.65 3.01
N GLN A 29 14.23 -9.71 3.24
CA GLN A 29 15.68 -9.96 3.28
C GLN A 29 16.24 -9.69 4.67
N MET A 30 17.01 -10.64 5.23
CA MET A 30 17.59 -10.51 6.59
C MET A 30 19.10 -10.20 6.58
N GLY A 31 19.77 -10.37 5.44
CA GLY A 31 21.22 -10.20 5.29
C GLY A 31 21.64 -10.00 3.83
N LEU A 32 22.90 -10.28 3.49
CA LEU A 32 23.43 -9.96 2.16
C LEU A 32 23.19 -11.05 1.12
N LYS A 33 22.84 -12.27 1.54
CA LYS A 33 22.60 -13.40 0.63
C LYS A 33 21.19 -13.37 0.04
N MET A 34 21.08 -13.24 -1.28
CA MET A 34 19.80 -13.22 -1.99
C MET A 34 19.76 -14.36 -3.02
N ALA A 35 18.70 -15.18 -2.99
CA ALA A 35 18.59 -16.41 -3.79
C ALA A 35 18.70 -16.16 -5.30
N LEU A 36 18.18 -15.01 -5.76
CA LEU A 36 18.24 -14.58 -7.16
C LEU A 36 19.66 -14.64 -7.74
N PHE A 37 20.67 -14.26 -6.97
CA PHE A 37 22.06 -14.18 -7.45
C PHE A 37 22.85 -15.47 -7.28
N THR A 38 22.46 -16.34 -6.35
CA THR A 38 23.18 -17.60 -6.09
C THR A 38 23.19 -18.53 -7.31
N GLY A 39 22.13 -18.52 -8.13
CA GLY A 39 22.02 -19.35 -9.33
C GLY A 39 22.64 -18.77 -10.61
N MET A 40 23.03 -17.49 -10.61
CA MET A 40 23.59 -16.82 -11.80
C MET A 40 25.05 -17.21 -12.01
N SER A 41 25.48 -17.29 -13.28
CA SER A 41 26.90 -17.38 -13.64
C SER A 41 27.64 -16.06 -13.37
N ASP A 42 28.97 -16.09 -13.33
CA ASP A 42 29.79 -14.88 -13.16
C ASP A 42 29.59 -13.88 -14.33
N GLU A 43 29.37 -14.40 -15.54
CA GLU A 43 29.09 -13.59 -16.74
C GLU A 43 27.75 -12.85 -16.64
N GLU A 44 26.76 -13.42 -15.96
CA GLU A 44 25.45 -12.79 -15.71
C GLU A 44 25.48 -11.84 -14.51
N LEU A 45 26.27 -12.17 -13.48
CA LEU A 45 26.38 -11.38 -12.26
C LEU A 45 27.18 -10.08 -12.49
N TRP A 46 28.23 -10.14 -13.29
CA TRP A 46 29.14 -9.01 -13.49
C TRP A 46 28.45 -7.74 -14.04
N PRO A 47 27.57 -7.81 -15.06
CA PRO A 47 26.77 -6.66 -15.49
C PRO A 47 25.89 -6.07 -14.38
N ARG A 48 25.30 -6.92 -13.52
CA ARG A 48 24.47 -6.48 -12.38
C ARG A 48 25.26 -5.72 -11.32
N ILE A 49 26.52 -6.10 -11.10
CA ILE A 49 27.42 -5.39 -10.18
C ILE A 49 27.74 -3.99 -10.72
N LYS A 50 27.97 -3.86 -12.04
CA LYS A 50 28.29 -2.58 -12.68
C LYS A 50 27.10 -1.63 -12.72
N GLN A 51 25.89 -2.17 -12.90
CA GLN A 51 24.67 -1.38 -12.97
C GLN A 51 24.27 -0.87 -11.58
N ALA A 52 24.21 0.45 -11.42
CA ALA A 52 23.69 1.08 -10.21
C ALA A 52 22.15 0.97 -10.17
N ASP A 53 21.65 -0.17 -9.71
CA ASP A 53 20.24 -0.42 -9.42
C ASP A 53 20.00 -0.73 -7.92
N ASP A 54 18.74 -0.99 -7.57
CA ASP A 54 18.27 -1.35 -6.23
C ASP A 54 18.79 -2.70 -5.73
N MET A 55 19.32 -3.55 -6.62
CA MET A 55 19.82 -4.89 -6.31
C MET A 55 21.34 -4.97 -6.25
N ARG A 56 22.06 -3.90 -6.64
CA ARG A 56 23.52 -3.85 -6.73
C ARG A 56 24.22 -4.28 -5.44
N LEU A 57 23.71 -3.91 -4.27
CA LEU A 57 24.31 -4.30 -2.98
C LEU A 57 24.41 -5.82 -2.82
N PHE A 58 23.34 -6.54 -3.16
CA PHE A 58 23.28 -7.99 -3.03
C PHE A 58 24.09 -8.69 -4.13
N ALA A 59 24.08 -8.16 -5.35
CA ALA A 59 24.95 -8.65 -6.43
C ALA A 59 26.44 -8.49 -6.07
N LEU A 60 26.81 -7.36 -5.48
CA LEU A 60 28.17 -7.09 -5.01
C LEU A 60 28.59 -8.05 -3.90
N ALA A 61 27.71 -8.30 -2.94
CA ALA A 61 27.98 -9.27 -1.87
C ALA A 61 28.14 -10.69 -2.42
N GLU A 62 27.39 -11.08 -3.45
CA GLU A 62 27.59 -12.34 -4.16
C GLU A 62 28.94 -12.40 -4.88
N GLY A 63 29.36 -11.32 -5.57
CA GLY A 63 30.69 -11.26 -6.18
C GLY A 63 31.82 -11.46 -5.15
N LEU A 64 31.73 -10.79 -3.99
CA LEU A 64 32.67 -10.97 -2.88
C LEU A 64 32.66 -12.41 -2.33
N ARG A 65 31.48 -13.05 -2.29
CA ARG A 65 31.31 -14.43 -1.84
C ARG A 65 32.03 -15.41 -2.76
N ARG A 66 32.04 -15.14 -4.07
CA ARG A 66 32.75 -15.90 -5.12
C ARG A 66 34.24 -15.58 -5.22
N GLY A 67 34.71 -14.56 -4.50
CA GLY A 67 36.10 -14.17 -4.46
C GLY A 67 36.51 -13.13 -5.49
N PHE A 68 35.57 -12.33 -5.99
CA PHE A 68 35.91 -11.16 -6.79
C PHE A 68 36.76 -10.20 -5.96
N ASP A 69 37.80 -9.67 -6.60
CA ASP A 69 38.77 -8.81 -5.95
C ASP A 69 38.21 -7.41 -5.66
N ILE A 70 38.56 -6.85 -4.50
CA ILE A 70 38.06 -5.56 -4.02
C ILE A 70 38.54 -4.41 -4.91
N GLU A 71 39.77 -4.46 -5.44
CA GLU A 71 40.26 -3.41 -6.35
C GLU A 71 39.44 -3.39 -7.64
N THR A 72 39.13 -4.57 -8.17
CA THR A 72 38.31 -4.69 -9.38
C THR A 72 36.90 -4.17 -9.13
N LEU A 73 36.28 -4.52 -8.01
CA LEU A 73 34.96 -4.01 -7.63
C LEU A 73 34.96 -2.49 -7.42
N TYR A 74 36.00 -1.93 -6.80
CA TYR A 74 36.14 -0.48 -6.61
C TYR A 74 36.22 0.26 -7.94
N VAL A 75 37.06 -0.19 -8.88
CA VAL A 75 37.22 0.45 -10.19
C VAL A 75 35.89 0.53 -10.95
N GLU A 76 35.08 -0.52 -10.85
CA GLU A 76 33.85 -0.66 -11.61
C GLU A 76 32.64 0.00 -10.94
N THR A 77 32.58 0.00 -9.60
CA THR A 77 31.41 0.48 -8.85
C THR A 77 31.60 1.86 -8.23
N LEU A 78 32.86 2.29 -8.10
CA LEU A 78 33.31 3.48 -7.35
C LEU A 78 32.88 3.48 -5.87
N ILE A 79 32.44 2.33 -5.33
CA ILE A 79 32.18 2.17 -3.90
C ILE A 79 33.52 2.04 -3.20
N ASP A 80 33.81 2.95 -2.26
CA ASP A 80 35.08 3.00 -1.57
C ASP A 80 35.47 1.63 -0.95
N LYS A 81 36.78 1.32 -1.03
CA LYS A 81 37.35 0.06 -0.56
C LYS A 81 37.05 -0.20 0.91
N PHE A 82 36.88 0.85 1.72
CA PHE A 82 36.41 0.75 3.09
C PHE A 82 35.06 0.01 3.16
N PHE A 83 34.05 0.46 2.41
CA PHE A 83 32.73 -0.17 2.41
C PHE A 83 32.76 -1.58 1.81
N LEU A 84 33.51 -1.79 0.72
CA LEU A 84 33.67 -3.11 0.11
C LEU A 84 34.30 -4.11 1.09
N THR A 85 35.31 -3.68 1.84
CA THR A 85 35.97 -4.49 2.88
C THR A 85 34.98 -4.85 3.99
N LYS A 86 34.17 -3.89 4.42
CA LYS A 86 33.15 -4.08 5.45
C LYS A 86 32.03 -5.03 5.00
N ILE A 87 31.57 -4.92 3.77
CA ILE A 87 30.64 -5.88 3.15
C ILE A 87 31.28 -7.27 3.07
N ASN A 88 32.56 -7.36 2.68
CA ASN A 88 33.28 -8.63 2.66
C ASN A 88 33.37 -9.26 4.06
N HIS A 89 33.56 -8.47 5.13
CA HIS A 89 33.53 -9.00 6.50
C HIS A 89 32.21 -9.69 6.84
N LEU A 90 31.08 -9.12 6.42
CA LEU A 90 29.75 -9.71 6.60
C LEU A 90 29.62 -11.00 5.78
N VAL A 91 30.02 -10.98 4.51
CA VAL A 91 30.00 -12.16 3.62
C VAL A 91 30.85 -13.30 4.18
N ARG A 92 32.03 -13.02 4.75
CA ARG A 92 32.89 -14.04 5.37
C ARG A 92 32.25 -14.65 6.61
N THR A 93 31.50 -13.86 7.39
CA THR A 93 30.75 -14.39 8.54
C THR A 93 29.57 -15.24 8.07
N GLU A 94 28.85 -14.86 7.01
CA GLU A 94 27.81 -15.71 6.41
C GLU A 94 28.38 -17.07 5.97
N LEU A 95 29.50 -17.07 5.23
CA LEU A 95 30.16 -18.29 4.80
C LEU A 95 30.62 -19.17 5.98
N ALA A 96 31.14 -18.57 7.05
CA ALA A 96 31.53 -19.30 8.25
C ALA A 96 30.33 -19.97 8.92
N LEU A 97 29.19 -19.28 9.03
CA LEU A 97 27.95 -19.84 9.58
C LEU A 97 27.39 -20.95 8.69
N GLU A 98 27.41 -20.78 7.36
CA GLU A 98 26.98 -21.81 6.41
C GLU A 98 27.85 -23.07 6.46
N SER A 99 29.15 -22.91 6.73
CA SER A 99 30.04 -24.06 6.90
C SER A 99 29.62 -24.98 8.06
N LEU A 100 29.01 -24.43 9.12
CA LEU A 100 28.48 -25.21 10.25
C LEU A 100 27.33 -26.11 9.79
N LYS A 101 26.46 -25.60 8.92
CA LYS A 101 25.36 -26.37 8.34
C LYS A 101 25.88 -27.51 7.47
N ALA A 102 26.86 -27.22 6.62
CA ALA A 102 27.49 -28.22 5.74
C ALA A 102 28.20 -29.33 6.55
N GLN A 103 28.72 -29.01 7.72
CA GLN A 103 29.38 -29.94 8.63
C GLN A 103 28.43 -30.60 9.64
N ALA A 104 27.14 -30.27 9.61
CA ALA A 104 26.15 -30.67 10.62
C ALA A 104 26.64 -30.41 12.06
N ALA A 105 27.28 -29.26 12.28
CA ALA A 105 27.83 -28.89 13.58
C ALA A 105 26.73 -28.79 14.65
N ALA A 106 27.02 -29.26 15.85
CA ALA A 106 26.06 -29.25 16.96
C ALA A 106 26.01 -27.91 17.72
N SER A 107 26.99 -27.02 17.52
CA SER A 107 27.09 -25.73 18.22
C SER A 107 27.90 -24.71 17.43
N ILE A 108 27.80 -23.43 17.82
CA ILE A 108 28.58 -22.33 17.26
C ILE A 108 29.73 -22.00 18.21
N GLU A 109 30.94 -21.84 17.67
CA GLU A 109 32.08 -21.36 18.46
C GLU A 109 31.79 -19.97 19.06
N PRO A 110 32.08 -19.73 20.35
CA PRO A 110 31.83 -18.44 21.01
C PRO A 110 32.38 -17.22 20.28
N ALA A 111 33.57 -17.34 19.67
CA ALA A 111 34.19 -16.24 18.93
C ALA A 111 33.40 -15.89 17.66
N LEU A 112 32.94 -16.90 16.90
CA LEU A 112 32.13 -16.70 15.71
C LEU A 112 30.76 -16.12 16.06
N LEU A 113 30.10 -16.64 17.12
CA LEU A 113 28.81 -16.13 17.58
C LEU A 113 28.92 -14.67 18.02
N THR A 114 29.94 -14.33 18.81
CA THR A 114 30.20 -12.95 19.25
C THR A 114 30.43 -12.01 18.07
N LYS A 115 31.21 -12.45 17.08
CA LYS A 115 31.45 -11.68 15.86
C LYS A 115 30.16 -11.44 15.08
N ALA A 116 29.37 -12.49 14.84
CA ALA A 116 28.12 -12.39 14.08
C ALA A 116 27.12 -11.44 14.77
N VAL A 117 26.93 -11.59 16.08
CA VAL A 117 26.03 -10.74 16.86
C VAL A 117 26.45 -9.27 16.81
N ARG A 118 27.75 -8.98 17.01
CA ARG A 118 28.29 -7.61 16.92
C ARG A 118 28.24 -7.00 15.52
N GLN A 119 28.18 -7.85 14.48
CA GLN A 119 27.96 -7.43 13.10
C GLN A 119 26.47 -7.27 12.75
N GLY A 120 25.55 -7.45 13.70
CA GLY A 120 24.12 -7.22 13.51
C GLY A 120 23.35 -8.41 12.93
N PHE A 121 23.91 -9.62 12.96
CA PHE A 121 23.18 -10.84 12.63
C PHE A 121 22.21 -11.20 13.76
N THR A 122 20.94 -11.44 13.41
CA THR A 122 19.92 -11.83 14.40
C THR A 122 19.96 -13.33 14.69
N ASP A 123 19.39 -13.74 15.82
CA ASP A 123 19.30 -15.14 16.23
C ASP A 123 18.67 -16.01 15.12
N THR A 124 17.60 -15.52 14.49
CA THR A 124 16.89 -16.22 13.41
C THR A 124 17.74 -16.33 12.15
N TYR A 125 18.49 -15.28 11.78
CA TYR A 125 19.34 -15.34 10.59
C TYR A 125 20.55 -16.27 10.78
N ILE A 126 21.16 -16.25 11.97
CA ILE A 126 22.22 -17.19 12.36
C ILE A 126 21.69 -18.63 12.31
N SER A 127 20.49 -18.86 12.84
CA SER A 127 19.80 -20.16 12.78
C SER A 127 19.61 -20.62 11.33
N ARG A 128 19.11 -19.76 10.44
CA ARG A 128 18.90 -20.07 9.01
C ARG A 128 20.20 -20.47 8.30
N LEU A 129 21.29 -19.76 8.55
CA LEU A 129 22.59 -20.02 7.90
C LEU A 129 23.27 -21.27 8.47
N SER A 130 23.28 -21.42 9.79
CA SER A 130 23.98 -22.52 10.49
C SER A 130 23.21 -23.83 10.54
N GLY A 131 21.88 -23.80 10.35
CA GLY A 131 21.01 -24.97 10.51
C GLY A 131 20.69 -25.32 11.97
N LEU A 132 21.20 -24.57 12.94
CA LEU A 132 20.89 -24.72 14.36
C LEU A 132 19.53 -24.11 14.69
N LYS A 133 18.89 -24.52 15.78
CA LYS A 133 17.62 -23.94 16.21
C LYS A 133 17.81 -22.53 16.76
N ALA A 134 16.90 -21.62 16.44
CA ALA A 134 16.96 -20.22 16.86
C ALA A 134 17.00 -20.05 18.40
N ASP A 135 16.31 -20.90 19.15
CA ASP A 135 16.31 -20.87 20.61
C ASP A 135 17.67 -21.28 21.20
N ASP A 136 18.35 -22.25 20.59
CA ASP A 136 19.70 -22.68 21.01
C ASP A 136 20.72 -21.57 20.73
N VAL A 137 20.62 -20.90 19.57
CA VAL A 137 21.44 -19.73 19.23
C VAL A 137 21.23 -18.60 20.25
N ARG A 138 19.97 -18.31 20.58
CA ARG A 138 19.60 -17.29 21.55
C ARG A 138 20.13 -17.61 22.95
N ALA A 139 19.99 -18.86 23.39
CA ALA A 139 20.50 -19.31 24.69
C ALA A 139 22.04 -19.20 24.76
N ALA A 140 22.74 -19.62 23.71
CA ALA A 140 24.19 -19.48 23.61
C ALA A 140 24.62 -18.01 23.63
N ARG A 141 23.92 -17.13 22.90
CA ARG A 141 24.18 -15.68 22.91
C ARG A 141 24.02 -15.10 24.31
N LYS A 142 22.92 -15.42 25.01
CA LYS A 142 22.67 -14.97 26.39
C LYS A 142 23.74 -15.50 27.36
N ALA A 143 24.19 -16.75 27.20
CA ALA A 143 25.26 -17.33 28.01
C ALA A 143 26.62 -16.62 27.85
N LEU A 144 26.86 -15.98 26.69
CA LEU A 144 28.04 -15.14 26.45
C LEU A 144 27.91 -13.70 26.96
N GLY A 145 26.80 -13.36 27.63
CA GLY A 145 26.53 -11.99 28.09
C GLY A 145 26.18 -11.02 26.97
N LEU A 146 25.84 -11.52 25.78
CA LEU A 146 25.47 -10.71 24.62
C LEU A 146 23.96 -10.42 24.62
N ALA A 147 23.45 -9.88 25.72
CA ALA A 147 22.08 -9.38 25.78
C ALA A 147 21.93 -8.11 24.93
N TYR A 148 20.72 -7.88 24.40
CA TYR A 148 20.42 -6.61 23.76
C TYR A 148 20.51 -5.51 24.80
N THR A 149 21.26 -4.46 24.49
CA THR A 149 21.29 -3.21 25.23
C THR A 149 20.87 -2.07 24.32
N TYR A 150 20.43 -0.96 24.89
CA TYR A 150 19.98 0.18 24.12
C TYR A 150 20.78 1.42 24.50
N LYS A 151 21.11 2.21 23.49
CA LYS A 151 21.83 3.48 23.60
C LYS A 151 20.93 4.62 23.23
N MET A 152 21.12 5.76 23.88
CA MET A 152 20.35 6.97 23.65
C MET A 152 21.03 7.84 22.59
N VAL A 153 20.24 8.41 21.68
CA VAL A 153 20.73 9.46 20.78
C VAL A 153 20.74 10.78 21.55
N ASP A 154 21.93 11.35 21.76
CA ASP A 154 22.17 12.51 22.64
C ASP A 154 22.72 13.76 21.93
N THR A 155 23.03 13.65 20.63
CA THR A 155 23.69 14.68 19.80
C THR A 155 25.11 15.10 20.22
N CYS A 156 25.64 14.61 21.34
CA CYS A 156 26.89 15.07 21.97
C CYS A 156 27.87 13.94 22.34
N ALA A 157 27.58 12.70 21.94
CA ALA A 157 28.45 11.54 22.15
C ALA A 157 28.84 11.32 23.63
N GLY A 158 27.88 11.49 24.54
CA GLY A 158 28.02 11.30 25.97
C GLY A 158 28.66 12.47 26.73
N GLU A 159 28.79 13.65 26.11
CA GLU A 159 29.29 14.85 26.82
C GLU A 159 28.32 15.33 27.91
N TYR A 160 27.00 15.20 27.66
CA TYR A 160 25.93 15.57 28.57
C TYR A 160 24.88 14.46 28.67
N ASP A 161 24.18 14.41 29.81
CA ASP A 161 23.04 13.51 29.98
C ASP A 161 21.89 13.94 29.04
N ALA A 162 21.53 13.07 28.10
CA ALA A 162 20.37 13.29 27.25
C ALA A 162 19.06 13.07 28.01
N VAL A 163 18.08 13.91 27.70
CA VAL A 163 16.72 13.85 28.24
C VAL A 163 15.73 13.27 27.21
N THR A 164 16.17 13.11 25.95
CA THR A 164 15.34 12.65 24.84
C THR A 164 15.28 11.12 24.80
N PRO A 165 14.09 10.50 24.89
CA PRO A 165 13.94 9.05 25.01
C PRO A 165 14.02 8.35 23.64
N TYR A 166 15.10 8.60 22.91
CA TYR A 166 15.36 8.09 21.56
C TYR A 166 16.46 7.02 21.62
N PHE A 167 16.06 5.75 21.43
CA PHE A 167 16.91 4.58 21.61
C PHE A 167 17.20 3.81 20.32
N TYR A 168 18.38 3.18 20.29
CA TYR A 168 18.75 2.16 19.30
C TYR A 168 19.49 0.99 19.97
N SER A 169 19.31 -0.21 19.42
CA SER A 169 19.90 -1.44 19.93
C SER A 169 21.40 -1.55 19.65
N SER A 170 22.10 -2.14 20.61
CA SER A 170 23.52 -2.46 20.61
C SER A 170 23.77 -3.74 21.42
N PHE A 171 25.02 -4.16 21.47
CA PHE A 171 25.53 -5.24 22.34
C PHE A 171 26.68 -4.70 23.20
N ASP A 172 26.42 -3.56 23.84
CA ASP A 172 27.35 -2.86 24.71
C ASP A 172 27.14 -3.25 26.18
N MET A 173 28.07 -2.88 27.05
CA MET A 173 28.05 -3.24 28.48
C MET A 173 26.94 -2.54 29.28
N THR A 174 26.55 -1.33 28.89
CA THR A 174 25.55 -0.54 29.61
C THR A 174 24.30 -0.35 28.76
N ASN A 175 23.14 -0.52 29.39
CA ASN A 175 21.85 -0.24 28.82
C ASN A 175 21.33 1.10 29.33
N GLU A 176 21.04 2.03 28.44
CA GLU A 176 20.53 3.37 28.75
C GLU A 176 19.00 3.44 28.67
N ALA A 177 18.35 2.47 28.01
CA ALA A 177 16.90 2.36 28.00
C ALA A 177 16.41 1.56 29.23
N GLN A 178 16.67 2.09 30.43
CA GLN A 178 16.18 1.47 31.65
C GLN A 178 14.64 1.51 31.69
N PRO A 179 13.96 0.38 31.93
CA PRO A 179 12.50 0.34 31.96
C PRO A 179 11.96 1.09 33.17
N THR A 180 10.85 1.82 33.00
CA THR A 180 10.16 2.46 34.12
C THR A 180 9.11 1.53 34.74
N ASN A 181 8.55 1.94 35.90
CA ASN A 181 7.45 1.25 36.57
C ASN A 181 6.05 1.68 36.06
N ARG A 182 5.96 2.61 35.11
CA ARG A 182 4.67 3.00 34.53
C ARG A 182 4.09 1.84 33.71
N LYS A 183 2.77 1.79 33.60
CA LYS A 183 2.12 0.81 32.75
C LYS A 183 2.38 1.19 31.28
N LYS A 184 3.12 0.33 30.60
CA LYS A 184 3.65 0.55 29.24
C LYS A 184 2.82 -0.14 28.18
N ILE A 185 2.65 0.50 27.03
CA ILE A 185 2.02 -0.10 25.85
C ILE A 185 2.94 0.12 24.66
N LEU A 186 3.24 -0.97 23.94
CA LEU A 186 4.03 -0.95 22.71
C LEU A 186 3.14 -0.69 21.50
N VAL A 187 3.48 0.31 20.68
CA VAL A 187 2.86 0.58 19.39
C VAL A 187 3.89 0.26 18.31
N LEU A 188 3.56 -0.66 17.41
CA LEU A 188 4.40 -0.97 16.24
C LEU A 188 4.04 0.00 15.11
N GLY A 189 5.04 0.74 14.63
CA GLY A 189 4.92 1.68 13.53
C GLY A 189 4.81 1.02 12.16
N SER A 190 4.84 1.85 11.11
CA SER A 190 4.58 1.39 9.74
C SER A 190 5.79 0.82 9.00
N GLY A 191 7.00 1.02 9.50
CA GLY A 191 8.20 0.76 8.70
C GLY A 191 8.34 1.75 7.52
N PRO A 192 9.19 1.43 6.52
CA PRO A 192 9.42 2.30 5.37
C PRO A 192 8.14 2.57 4.56
N ILE A 193 8.07 3.79 4.01
CA ILE A 193 7.04 4.15 3.03
C ILE A 193 7.30 3.39 1.73
N ARG A 194 6.23 2.81 1.19
CA ARG A 194 6.20 2.19 -0.13
C ARG A 194 4.80 2.30 -0.72
N ILE A 195 4.66 2.02 -2.01
CA ILE A 195 3.33 1.98 -2.65
C ILE A 195 2.45 0.97 -1.91
N GLY A 196 1.24 1.39 -1.54
CA GLY A 196 0.32 0.59 -0.70
C GLY A 196 0.49 0.75 0.81
N GLN A 197 1.62 1.27 1.29
CA GLN A 197 1.93 1.48 2.71
C GLN A 197 2.59 2.84 2.91
N GLY A 198 1.78 3.88 3.03
CA GLY A 198 2.22 5.27 3.14
C GLY A 198 2.08 5.88 4.54
N ILE A 199 2.07 7.21 4.57
CA ILE A 199 1.99 8.04 5.78
C ILE A 199 0.66 7.88 6.55
N GLU A 200 -0.36 7.28 5.94
CA GLU A 200 -1.66 7.06 6.55
C GLU A 200 -1.56 6.14 7.78
N PHE A 201 -0.62 5.18 7.75
CA PHE A 201 -0.33 4.28 8.87
C PHE A 201 0.54 4.95 9.95
N ASP A 202 1.40 5.88 9.56
CA ASP A 202 2.13 6.73 10.50
C ASP A 202 1.15 7.62 11.29
N TYR A 203 0.20 8.25 10.60
CA TYR A 203 -0.90 9.00 11.22
C TYR A 203 -1.63 8.17 12.27
N CYS A 204 -1.97 6.91 11.94
CA CYS A 204 -2.65 6.02 12.89
C CYS A 204 -1.77 5.65 14.09
N SER A 205 -0.47 5.43 13.87
CA SER A 205 0.48 5.11 14.94
C SER A 205 0.65 6.30 15.91
N VAL A 206 0.83 7.51 15.37
CA VAL A 206 0.97 8.76 16.12
C VAL A 206 -0.28 9.05 16.96
N HIS A 207 -1.46 9.01 16.33
CA HIS A 207 -2.71 9.29 17.04
C HIS A 207 -3.02 8.26 18.13
N SER A 208 -2.57 7.00 17.96
CA SER A 208 -2.66 6.00 19.02
C SER A 208 -1.75 6.32 20.19
N VAL A 209 -0.48 6.66 19.93
CA VAL A 209 0.48 7.07 20.97
C VAL A 209 -0.03 8.27 21.77
N TRP A 210 -0.57 9.29 21.11
CA TRP A 210 -1.15 10.45 21.79
C TRP A 210 -2.34 10.07 22.67
N ALA A 211 -3.24 9.21 22.17
CA ALA A 211 -4.37 8.72 22.97
C ALA A 211 -3.90 7.92 24.20
N LEU A 212 -2.86 7.10 24.08
CA LEU A 212 -2.26 6.37 25.20
C LEU A 212 -1.69 7.31 26.26
N ARG A 213 -1.00 8.38 25.85
CA ARG A 213 -0.45 9.40 26.75
C ARG A 213 -1.55 10.15 27.48
N GLU A 214 -2.62 10.54 26.79
CA GLU A 214 -3.81 11.15 27.40
C GLU A 214 -4.48 10.24 28.43
N MET A 215 -4.42 8.93 28.24
CA MET A 215 -4.92 7.92 29.18
C MET A 215 -3.95 7.62 30.34
N GLY A 216 -2.77 8.26 30.37
CA GLY A 216 -1.76 8.11 31.41
C GLY A 216 -0.81 6.92 31.26
N TYR A 217 -0.88 6.19 30.14
CA TYR A 217 0.08 5.12 29.83
C TYR A 217 1.43 5.71 29.42
N GLU A 218 2.49 4.93 29.62
CA GLU A 218 3.77 5.20 28.97
C GLU A 218 3.76 4.54 27.59
N ALA A 219 3.75 5.37 26.55
CA ALA A 219 3.65 4.91 25.18
C ALA A 219 5.05 4.66 24.61
N ILE A 220 5.31 3.40 24.24
CA ILE A 220 6.53 2.99 23.53
C ILE A 220 6.20 2.87 22.05
N ILE A 221 6.99 3.49 21.18
CA ILE A 221 6.86 3.29 19.74
C ILE A 221 8.12 2.65 19.16
N ALA A 222 7.95 1.65 18.32
CA ALA A 222 9.02 1.05 17.53
C ALA A 222 8.78 1.34 16.05
N ASN A 223 9.72 1.99 15.38
CA ASN A 223 9.66 2.27 13.95
C ASN A 223 11.08 2.53 13.40
N ASN A 224 11.28 2.48 12.08
CA ASN A 224 12.60 2.67 11.44
C ASN A 224 12.58 3.61 10.22
N ASN A 225 11.47 4.33 10.04
CA ASN A 225 11.31 5.24 8.91
C ASN A 225 11.68 6.68 9.32
N PRO A 226 12.78 7.25 8.78
CA PRO A 226 13.26 8.57 9.20
C PRO A 226 12.36 9.72 8.77
N GLU A 227 11.43 9.52 7.84
CA GLU A 227 10.54 10.57 7.31
C GLU A 227 9.30 10.82 8.19
N THR A 228 9.10 10.00 9.23
CA THR A 228 7.82 9.90 9.93
C THR A 228 7.73 10.68 11.23
N VAL A 229 6.52 11.13 11.57
CA VAL A 229 6.24 11.83 12.84
C VAL A 229 6.27 10.83 14.01
N SER A 230 5.97 9.55 13.77
CA SER A 230 6.14 8.51 14.80
C SER A 230 7.58 8.35 15.29
N THR A 231 8.57 8.66 14.44
CA THR A 231 9.99 8.64 14.80
C THR A 231 10.52 9.98 15.30
N ASP A 232 9.64 10.95 15.53
CA ASP A 232 9.98 12.11 16.34
C ASP A 232 9.95 11.72 17.82
N PHE A 233 11.02 12.05 18.54
CA PHE A 233 11.14 11.71 19.96
C PHE A 233 10.10 12.45 20.84
N ASP A 234 9.51 13.56 20.35
CA ASP A 234 8.46 14.29 21.08
C ASP A 234 7.09 13.58 21.02
N THR A 235 6.92 12.64 20.08
CA THR A 235 5.65 11.93 19.86
C THR A 235 5.33 10.96 21.00
N SER A 236 6.32 10.21 21.47
CA SER A 236 6.15 9.10 22.43
C SER A 236 6.91 9.33 23.74
N ASP A 237 6.60 8.56 24.78
CA ASP A 237 7.43 8.58 26.00
C ASP A 237 8.77 7.86 25.76
N ARG A 238 8.80 6.89 24.81
CA ARG A 238 9.98 6.08 24.46
C ARG A 238 9.95 5.68 22.99
N LEU A 239 10.93 6.14 22.22
CA LEU A 239 11.13 5.81 20.82
C LEU A 239 12.25 4.78 20.66
N TYR A 240 11.95 3.65 20.03
CA TYR A 240 12.92 2.67 19.57
C TYR A 240 13.06 2.75 18.06
N PHE A 241 14.18 3.27 17.59
CA PHE A 241 14.48 3.35 16.15
C PHE A 241 15.10 2.05 15.67
N GLU A 242 14.24 1.03 15.56
CA GLU A 242 14.63 -0.36 15.36
C GLU A 242 13.92 -1.02 14.18
N PRO A 243 14.55 -2.01 13.53
CA PRO A 243 13.87 -2.81 12.52
C PRO A 243 12.62 -3.49 13.08
N LEU A 244 11.57 -3.57 12.28
CA LEU A 244 10.32 -4.23 12.64
C LEU A 244 10.38 -5.72 12.29
N THR A 245 11.29 -6.44 12.95
CA THR A 245 11.40 -7.90 12.84
C THR A 245 11.08 -8.60 14.16
N ALA A 246 10.76 -9.89 14.10
CA ALA A 246 10.45 -10.67 15.30
C ALA A 246 11.58 -10.68 16.33
N ASP A 247 12.85 -10.69 15.90
CA ASP A 247 13.99 -10.68 16.84
C ASP A 247 14.19 -9.31 17.48
N ASP A 248 14.08 -8.23 16.70
CA ASP A 248 14.28 -6.86 17.18
C ASP A 248 13.11 -6.43 18.09
N VAL A 249 11.86 -6.77 17.74
CA VAL A 249 10.68 -6.53 18.60
C VAL A 249 10.74 -7.38 19.88
N ARG A 250 11.21 -8.64 19.81
CA ARG A 250 11.44 -9.44 21.02
C ARG A 250 12.40 -8.75 21.98
N ALA A 251 13.48 -8.17 21.47
CA ALA A 251 14.44 -7.45 22.29
C ALA A 251 13.81 -6.25 23.01
N ILE A 252 12.93 -5.51 22.34
CA ILE A 252 12.19 -4.39 22.95
C ILE A 252 11.25 -4.90 24.04
N ILE A 253 10.51 -5.98 23.78
CA ILE A 253 9.59 -6.60 24.75
C ILE A 253 10.35 -7.13 25.97
N GLU A 254 11.50 -7.79 25.77
CA GLU A 254 12.35 -8.28 26.86
C GLU A 254 12.90 -7.13 27.71
N ASN A 255 13.24 -5.99 27.10
CA ASN A 255 13.75 -4.81 27.79
C ASN A 255 12.67 -4.06 28.58
N GLU A 256 11.52 -3.82 27.94
CA GLU A 256 10.50 -2.94 28.48
C GLU A 256 9.41 -3.65 29.27
N GLN A 257 9.17 -4.94 29.01
CA GLN A 257 8.06 -5.70 29.59
C GLN A 257 6.73 -4.94 29.52
N PRO A 258 6.28 -4.50 28.34
CA PRO A 258 5.03 -3.76 28.20
C PRO A 258 3.84 -4.63 28.65
N ALA A 259 2.74 -3.99 29.04
CA ALA A 259 1.51 -4.68 29.43
C ALA A 259 0.77 -5.29 28.23
N GLY A 260 1.06 -4.82 27.03
CA GLY A 260 0.54 -5.32 25.76
C GLY A 260 1.03 -4.50 24.58
N ALA A 261 0.62 -4.89 23.37
CA ALA A 261 0.98 -4.22 22.12
C ALA A 261 -0.24 -3.88 21.26
N ILE A 262 -0.13 -2.80 20.49
CA ILE A 262 -1.03 -2.42 19.41
C ILE A 262 -0.26 -2.54 18.10
N CYS A 263 -0.73 -3.40 17.20
CA CYS A 263 -0.09 -3.72 15.93
C CYS A 263 -0.97 -3.40 14.72
N GLN A 264 -2.24 -3.07 14.94
CA GLN A 264 -3.25 -2.93 13.90
C GLN A 264 -3.20 -1.58 13.18
N PHE A 265 -2.30 -0.67 13.57
CA PHE A 265 -2.19 0.68 13.01
C PHE A 265 -0.95 0.90 12.13
N GLY A 266 0.06 0.02 12.23
CA GLY A 266 1.32 0.12 11.49
C GLY A 266 1.32 -0.57 10.11
N GLY A 267 0.16 -0.67 9.45
CA GLY A 267 0.06 -1.35 8.16
C GLY A 267 0.52 -2.80 8.20
N GLN A 268 0.87 -3.39 7.04
CA GLN A 268 1.14 -4.83 6.98
C GLN A 268 2.41 -5.25 7.72
N THR A 269 3.41 -4.37 7.79
CA THR A 269 4.64 -4.63 8.53
C THR A 269 4.34 -4.95 9.99
N ALA A 270 3.52 -4.15 10.66
CA ALA A 270 3.09 -4.44 12.03
C ALA A 270 2.15 -5.64 12.14
N ILE A 271 1.26 -5.85 11.16
CA ILE A 271 0.32 -6.99 11.14
C ILE A 271 1.05 -8.33 11.09
N LYS A 272 2.09 -8.46 10.25
CA LYS A 272 2.91 -9.69 10.16
C LYS A 272 3.56 -10.07 11.49
N LEU A 273 3.75 -9.10 12.40
CA LEU A 273 4.37 -9.31 13.70
C LEU A 273 3.37 -9.69 14.79
N ILE A 274 2.05 -9.56 14.56
CA ILE A 274 1.03 -9.86 15.58
C ILE A 274 1.21 -11.27 16.15
N LYS A 275 1.35 -12.28 15.27
CA LYS A 275 1.55 -13.67 15.69
C LYS A 275 2.84 -13.83 16.47
N ALA A 276 3.94 -13.28 15.98
CA ALA A 276 5.24 -13.34 16.66
C ALA A 276 5.18 -12.72 18.06
N VAL A 277 4.53 -11.56 18.21
CA VAL A 277 4.35 -10.87 19.49
C VAL A 277 3.46 -11.69 20.44
N SER A 278 2.37 -12.26 19.93
CA SER A 278 1.48 -13.13 20.70
C SER A 278 2.19 -14.41 21.17
N ASP A 279 3.01 -15.03 20.31
CA ASP A 279 3.79 -16.24 20.64
C ASP A 279 4.87 -15.96 21.70
N MET A 280 5.29 -14.70 21.86
CA MET A 280 6.16 -14.25 22.96
C MET A 280 5.39 -14.06 24.28
N GLY A 281 4.08 -14.27 24.30
CA GLY A 281 3.23 -14.14 25.48
C GLY A 281 2.78 -12.71 25.79
N LEU A 282 3.02 -11.74 24.89
CA LEU A 282 2.58 -10.37 25.07
C LEU A 282 1.12 -10.22 24.60
N PRO A 283 0.19 -9.70 25.43
CA PRO A 283 -1.18 -9.46 25.01
C PRO A 283 -1.27 -8.47 23.84
N ILE A 284 -2.05 -8.83 22.82
CA ILE A 284 -2.41 -7.90 21.74
C ILE A 284 -3.69 -7.17 22.15
N PHE A 285 -3.63 -5.84 22.24
CA PHE A 285 -4.81 -5.01 22.44
C PHE A 285 -5.58 -4.85 21.13
N GLY A 286 -6.92 -4.89 21.19
CA GLY A 286 -7.78 -4.86 20.01
C GLY A 286 -8.05 -6.24 19.41
N THR A 287 -8.30 -6.29 18.09
CA THR A 287 -8.58 -7.55 17.40
C THR A 287 -7.40 -8.51 17.54
N SER A 288 -7.69 -9.73 18.01
CA SER A 288 -6.69 -10.77 18.29
C SER A 288 -5.96 -11.24 17.02
N ALA A 289 -4.79 -11.86 17.21
CA ALA A 289 -4.04 -12.52 16.14
C ALA A 289 -4.89 -13.48 15.31
N ASP A 290 -5.71 -14.28 15.98
CA ASP A 290 -6.62 -15.23 15.33
C ASP A 290 -7.73 -14.53 14.53
N GLY A 291 -8.26 -13.41 15.02
CA GLY A 291 -9.28 -12.63 14.31
C GLY A 291 -8.73 -11.93 13.07
N VAL A 292 -7.47 -11.50 13.10
CA VAL A 292 -6.78 -10.95 11.91
C VAL A 292 -6.49 -12.06 10.89
N ASP A 293 -5.94 -13.18 11.34
CA ASP A 293 -5.67 -14.37 10.50
C ASP A 293 -6.95 -14.93 9.87
N ALA A 294 -8.08 -14.94 10.60
CA ALA A 294 -9.37 -15.39 10.08
C ALA A 294 -9.91 -14.54 8.92
N ALA A 295 -9.52 -13.27 8.84
CA ALA A 295 -9.90 -12.37 7.74
C ALA A 295 -8.97 -12.49 6.53
N GLU A 296 -7.70 -12.85 6.73
CA GLU A 296 -6.73 -13.06 5.65
C GLU A 296 -6.80 -14.48 5.06
N ASP A 297 -7.13 -15.50 5.87
CA ASP A 297 -7.28 -16.89 5.42
C ASP A 297 -8.60 -17.09 4.67
N ARG A 298 -8.50 -17.53 3.41
CA ARG A 298 -9.67 -17.70 2.53
C ARG A 298 -10.70 -18.70 3.07
N GLN A 299 -10.27 -19.85 3.59
CA GLN A 299 -11.20 -20.91 4.00
C GLN A 299 -11.98 -20.47 5.24
N ARG A 300 -11.28 -19.86 6.20
CA ARG A 300 -11.89 -19.29 7.41
C ARG A 300 -12.82 -18.14 7.06
N PHE A 301 -12.38 -17.26 6.17
CA PHE A 301 -13.18 -16.12 5.72
C PHE A 301 -14.44 -16.56 4.95
N ASP A 302 -14.35 -17.60 4.11
CA ASP A 302 -15.49 -18.20 3.41
C ASP A 302 -16.54 -18.74 4.38
N ALA A 303 -16.10 -19.47 5.41
CA ALA A 303 -17.00 -19.98 6.45
C ALA A 303 -17.71 -18.84 7.21
N ILE A 304 -17.00 -17.74 7.48
CA ILE A 304 -17.56 -16.54 8.13
C ILE A 304 -18.61 -15.88 7.23
N LEU A 305 -18.33 -15.73 5.94
CA LEU A 305 -19.27 -15.14 4.99
C LEU A 305 -20.52 -15.99 4.82
N GLU A 306 -20.38 -17.32 4.76
CA GLU A 306 -21.51 -18.26 4.72
C GLU A 306 -22.36 -18.15 5.98
N GLN A 307 -21.73 -18.13 7.17
CA GLN A 307 -22.43 -17.92 8.44
C GLN A 307 -23.18 -16.59 8.49
N CYS A 308 -22.63 -15.54 7.90
CA CYS A 308 -23.24 -14.21 7.87
C CYS A 308 -24.27 -14.03 6.75
N GLU A 309 -24.44 -15.02 5.87
CA GLU A 309 -25.23 -14.95 4.63
C GLU A 309 -24.82 -13.79 3.72
N ILE A 310 -23.51 -13.52 3.64
CA ILE A 310 -22.94 -12.41 2.85
C ILE A 310 -22.35 -12.95 1.56
N LYS A 311 -22.69 -12.31 0.43
CA LYS A 311 -22.19 -12.70 -0.89
C LYS A 311 -20.74 -12.27 -1.08
N ARG A 312 -19.99 -13.08 -1.82
CA ARG A 312 -18.67 -12.77 -2.37
C ARG A 312 -18.59 -13.19 -3.84
N PRO A 313 -17.66 -12.64 -4.64
CA PRO A 313 -17.39 -13.18 -5.96
C PRO A 313 -17.05 -14.67 -5.88
N ARG A 314 -17.66 -15.47 -6.76
CA ARG A 314 -17.35 -16.90 -6.89
C ARG A 314 -15.89 -17.04 -7.29
N GLY A 315 -15.17 -17.99 -6.71
CA GLY A 315 -13.78 -18.24 -7.10
C GLY A 315 -13.20 -19.48 -6.46
N THR A 316 -11.98 -19.81 -6.85
CA THR A 316 -11.24 -20.99 -6.37
C THR A 316 -9.75 -20.69 -6.20
N THR A 317 -9.03 -21.62 -5.59
CA THR A 317 -7.57 -21.58 -5.42
C THR A 317 -6.90 -22.56 -6.35
N VAL A 318 -5.82 -22.14 -6.99
CA VAL A 318 -5.07 -22.92 -7.98
C VAL A 318 -3.57 -22.82 -7.71
N PHE A 319 -2.82 -23.87 -8.06
CA PHE A 319 -1.35 -23.90 -8.00
C PHE A 319 -0.71 -24.02 -9.39
N THR A 320 -1.45 -24.56 -10.37
CA THR A 320 -0.92 -24.78 -11.73
C THR A 320 -1.70 -23.98 -12.77
N THR A 321 -1.06 -23.75 -13.92
CA THR A 321 -1.69 -23.06 -15.06
C THR A 321 -2.92 -23.81 -15.56
N GLU A 322 -2.88 -25.15 -15.57
CA GLU A 322 -4.01 -25.98 -16.00
C GLU A 322 -5.21 -25.81 -15.06
N GLN A 323 -4.97 -25.80 -13.74
CA GLN A 323 -6.01 -25.54 -12.76
C GLN A 323 -6.60 -24.13 -12.93
N ALA A 324 -5.77 -23.13 -13.23
CA ALA A 324 -6.21 -21.76 -13.48
C ALA A 324 -7.12 -21.65 -14.72
N LEU A 325 -6.79 -22.37 -15.80
CA LEU A 325 -7.62 -22.42 -17.01
C LEU A 325 -8.98 -23.08 -16.76
N THR A 326 -9.01 -24.24 -16.08
CA THR A 326 -10.26 -24.90 -15.71
C THR A 326 -11.12 -24.00 -14.81
N ALA A 327 -10.50 -23.34 -13.83
CA ALA A 327 -11.19 -22.38 -12.98
C ALA A 327 -11.81 -21.22 -13.79
N ALA A 328 -11.08 -20.70 -14.78
CA ALA A 328 -11.56 -19.61 -15.62
C ALA A 328 -12.70 -20.05 -16.56
N GLU A 329 -12.68 -21.28 -17.07
CA GLU A 329 -13.77 -21.88 -17.83
C GLU A 329 -15.04 -22.03 -16.98
N ASP A 330 -14.91 -22.55 -15.76
CA ASP A 330 -16.02 -22.74 -14.82
C ASP A 330 -16.66 -21.43 -14.34
N LEU A 331 -15.85 -20.40 -14.11
CA LEU A 331 -16.30 -19.07 -13.66
C LEU A 331 -16.78 -18.21 -14.84
N GLY A 332 -16.26 -18.47 -16.04
CA GLY A 332 -16.41 -17.67 -17.25
C GLY A 332 -15.59 -16.37 -17.19
N TYR A 333 -14.98 -15.97 -18.30
CA TYR A 333 -14.26 -14.70 -18.40
C TYR A 333 -15.18 -13.46 -18.32
N PRO A 334 -14.66 -12.30 -17.87
CA PRO A 334 -13.31 -12.10 -17.31
C PRO A 334 -13.19 -12.67 -15.89
N VAL A 335 -11.97 -12.97 -15.47
CA VAL A 335 -11.62 -13.40 -14.10
C VAL A 335 -10.51 -12.53 -13.53
N LEU A 336 -10.54 -12.32 -12.22
CA LEU A 336 -9.49 -11.66 -11.45
C LEU A 336 -8.56 -12.74 -10.88
N VAL A 337 -7.28 -12.65 -11.19
CA VAL A 337 -6.26 -13.53 -10.64
C VAL A 337 -5.39 -12.75 -9.67
N ARG A 338 -5.17 -13.32 -8.47
CA ARG A 338 -4.38 -12.68 -7.41
C ARG A 338 -3.53 -13.69 -6.64
N PRO A 339 -2.25 -13.37 -6.36
CA PRO A 339 -1.48 -14.13 -5.38
C PRO A 339 -2.06 -13.95 -3.97
N SER A 340 -1.84 -14.92 -3.09
CA SER A 340 -2.23 -14.80 -1.68
C SER A 340 -1.22 -13.95 -0.89
N TYR A 341 -1.66 -13.32 0.21
CA TYR A 341 -0.81 -12.54 1.14
C TYR A 341 -0.01 -11.38 0.53
N VAL A 342 -0.56 -10.72 -0.49
CA VAL A 342 0.07 -9.56 -1.15
C VAL A 342 -0.55 -8.23 -0.72
N LEU A 343 0.23 -7.16 -0.84
CA LEU A 343 -0.19 -5.78 -0.55
C LEU A 343 -0.36 -4.98 -1.82
N GLY A 344 -1.28 -4.00 -1.78
CA GLY A 344 -1.46 -3.06 -2.89
C GLY A 344 -1.85 -3.74 -4.20
N GLY A 345 -2.43 -4.94 -4.14
CA GLY A 345 -2.73 -5.76 -5.30
C GLY A 345 -1.51 -6.19 -6.12
N GLN A 346 -0.33 -6.30 -5.50
CA GLN A 346 0.89 -6.71 -6.18
C GLN A 346 0.69 -8.06 -6.89
N GLY A 347 0.99 -8.07 -8.19
CA GLY A 347 0.83 -9.26 -9.02
C GLY A 347 -0.62 -9.61 -9.36
N MET A 348 -1.62 -8.79 -9.06
CA MET A 348 -3.01 -9.03 -9.49
C MET A 348 -3.20 -8.71 -10.98
N ALA A 349 -4.08 -9.45 -11.67
CA ALA A 349 -4.46 -9.15 -13.04
C ALA A 349 -5.91 -9.53 -13.35
N ILE A 350 -6.54 -8.78 -14.25
CA ILE A 350 -7.82 -9.16 -14.85
C ILE A 350 -7.52 -9.82 -16.18
N VAL A 351 -7.99 -11.05 -16.33
CA VAL A 351 -7.73 -11.92 -17.47
C VAL A 351 -9.03 -12.09 -18.25
N TYR A 352 -8.97 -11.94 -19.57
CA TYR A 352 -10.13 -11.98 -20.47
C TYR A 352 -10.14 -13.21 -21.39
N SER A 353 -9.05 -13.98 -21.45
CA SER A 353 -8.91 -15.13 -22.34
C SER A 353 -7.90 -16.17 -21.81
N ASP A 354 -7.99 -17.39 -22.33
CA ASP A 354 -7.03 -18.46 -22.01
C ASP A 354 -5.59 -18.09 -22.33
N HIS A 355 -5.38 -17.39 -23.45
CA HIS A 355 -4.06 -16.93 -23.85
C HIS A 355 -3.45 -15.99 -22.81
N GLU A 356 -4.24 -15.03 -22.32
CA GLU A 356 -3.81 -14.11 -21.25
C GLU A 356 -3.52 -14.87 -19.94
N MET A 357 -4.34 -15.86 -19.59
CA MET A 357 -4.14 -16.68 -18.38
C MET A 357 -2.78 -17.38 -18.41
N ILE A 358 -2.45 -18.03 -19.54
CA ILE A 358 -1.18 -18.74 -19.72
C ILE A 358 0.01 -17.79 -19.62
N GLU A 359 -0.06 -16.62 -20.26
CA GLU A 359 1.02 -15.64 -20.21
C GLU A 359 1.25 -15.12 -18.79
N TYR A 360 0.17 -14.81 -18.08
CA TYR A 360 0.23 -14.31 -16.70
C TYR A 360 0.75 -15.37 -15.72
N MET A 361 0.25 -16.61 -15.77
CA MET A 361 0.74 -17.70 -14.91
C MET A 361 2.23 -17.98 -15.13
N ARG A 362 2.72 -17.86 -16.38
CA ARG A 362 4.16 -17.98 -16.68
C ARG A 362 5.00 -16.92 -15.96
N ILE A 363 4.48 -15.69 -15.83
CA ILE A 363 5.18 -14.59 -15.16
C ILE A 363 5.19 -14.80 -13.64
N ILE A 364 4.05 -15.17 -13.06
CA ILE A 364 3.96 -15.39 -11.60
C ILE A 364 4.81 -16.56 -11.13
N ASN A 365 4.84 -17.64 -11.91
CA ASN A 365 5.63 -18.82 -11.59
C ASN A 365 7.14 -18.63 -11.76
N LEU A 366 7.62 -17.43 -12.15
CA LEU A 366 9.05 -17.10 -12.10
C LEU A 366 9.57 -17.00 -10.65
N VAL A 367 8.67 -16.78 -9.69
CA VAL A 367 8.98 -16.76 -8.25
C VAL A 367 8.27 -17.94 -7.61
N GLU A 368 8.97 -18.67 -6.74
CA GLU A 368 8.38 -19.77 -5.98
C GLU A 368 7.19 -19.26 -5.14
N GLN A 369 6.02 -19.85 -5.34
CA GLN A 369 4.79 -19.48 -4.62
C GLN A 369 4.61 -20.41 -3.42
N GLU A 370 4.78 -19.88 -2.21
CA GLU A 370 4.50 -20.63 -0.97
C GLU A 370 3.00 -20.83 -0.72
N HIS A 371 2.15 -20.03 -1.37
CA HIS A 371 0.70 -19.99 -1.19
C HIS A 371 -0.05 -20.15 -2.51
N PRO A 372 -1.32 -20.63 -2.50
CA PRO A 372 -2.12 -20.75 -3.71
C PRO A 372 -2.42 -19.40 -4.37
N ILE A 373 -2.65 -19.43 -5.68
CA ILE A 373 -3.16 -18.30 -6.47
C ILE A 373 -4.69 -18.37 -6.45
N LEU A 374 -5.34 -17.22 -6.32
CA LEU A 374 -6.79 -17.10 -6.23
C LEU A 374 -7.34 -16.66 -7.59
N VAL A 375 -8.32 -17.38 -8.11
CA VAL A 375 -9.05 -17.03 -9.35
C VAL A 375 -10.49 -16.74 -8.96
N ASP A 376 -10.88 -15.48 -9.02
CA ASP A 376 -12.21 -14.99 -8.66
C ASP A 376 -12.94 -14.45 -9.90
N LYS A 377 -14.27 -14.60 -9.96
CA LYS A 377 -15.09 -14.01 -11.02
C LYS A 377 -14.97 -12.50 -10.94
N TYR A 378 -14.55 -11.87 -12.04
CA TYR A 378 -14.48 -10.42 -12.10
C TYR A 378 -15.90 -9.83 -12.22
N LEU A 379 -16.26 -8.98 -11.27
CA LEU A 379 -17.53 -8.25 -11.23
C LEU A 379 -17.26 -6.78 -11.58
N MET A 380 -17.76 -6.33 -12.72
CA MET A 380 -17.63 -4.95 -13.18
C MET A 380 -18.67 -4.05 -12.51
N GLY A 381 -18.52 -3.86 -11.20
CA GLY A 381 -19.42 -3.04 -10.37
C GLY A 381 -18.74 -1.78 -9.81
N VAL A 382 -19.51 -1.04 -9.02
CA VAL A 382 -19.00 0.12 -8.27
C VAL A 382 -18.36 -0.37 -6.98
N GLU A 383 -17.12 0.03 -6.72
CA GLU A 383 -16.43 -0.30 -5.47
C GLU A 383 -16.85 0.68 -4.37
N LEU A 384 -17.13 0.12 -3.18
CA LEU A 384 -17.55 0.86 -2.00
C LEU A 384 -16.63 0.48 -0.85
N GLU A 385 -16.25 1.45 -0.04
CA GLU A 385 -15.33 1.26 1.07
C GLU A 385 -15.93 1.81 2.36
N VAL A 386 -15.74 1.06 3.44
CA VAL A 386 -16.24 1.41 4.77
C VAL A 386 -15.13 1.23 5.79
N ASP A 387 -14.86 2.30 6.55
CA ASP A 387 -14.12 2.21 7.80
C ASP A 387 -15.11 2.25 8.97
N ALA A 388 -14.89 1.38 9.96
CA ALA A 388 -15.68 1.36 11.17
C ALA A 388 -14.82 1.11 12.41
N VAL A 389 -15.33 1.56 13.55
CA VAL A 389 -14.81 1.21 14.88
C VAL A 389 -15.78 0.27 15.55
N SER A 390 -15.30 -0.84 16.11
CA SER A 390 -16.10 -1.82 16.85
C SER A 390 -15.61 -1.91 18.30
N ASP A 391 -16.53 -1.92 19.25
CA ASP A 391 -16.25 -2.27 20.66
C ASP A 391 -16.55 -3.75 20.98
N GLY A 392 -16.79 -4.55 19.94
CA GLY A 392 -17.19 -5.96 20.02
C GLY A 392 -18.70 -6.17 20.16
N GLN A 393 -19.45 -5.13 20.58
CA GLN A 393 -20.91 -5.16 20.66
C GLN A 393 -21.59 -4.23 19.68
N ASN A 394 -21.01 -3.08 19.39
CA ASN A 394 -21.57 -2.08 18.50
C ASN A 394 -20.51 -1.66 17.50
N ILE A 395 -20.95 -1.04 16.41
CA ILE A 395 -20.08 -0.40 15.44
C ILE A 395 -20.38 1.09 15.33
N LEU A 396 -19.39 1.88 14.94
CA LEU A 396 -19.52 3.24 14.47
C LEU A 396 -18.88 3.34 13.09
N ILE A 397 -19.68 3.69 12.09
CA ILE A 397 -19.24 3.96 10.72
C ILE A 397 -19.26 5.48 10.53
N PRO A 398 -18.10 6.16 10.44
CA PRO A 398 -18.06 7.61 10.22
C PRO A 398 -18.69 8.01 8.88
N GLY A 399 -18.52 7.17 7.85
CA GLY A 399 -19.02 7.40 6.51
C GLY A 399 -18.83 6.20 5.59
N ILE A 400 -19.60 6.16 4.51
CA ILE A 400 -19.42 5.20 3.42
C ILE A 400 -18.86 5.95 2.22
N MET A 401 -17.81 5.39 1.64
CA MET A 401 -17.08 5.97 0.51
C MET A 401 -17.38 5.16 -0.75
N GLU A 402 -17.40 5.85 -1.88
CA GLU A 402 -17.63 5.26 -3.20
C GLU A 402 -16.47 5.60 -4.11
N HIS A 403 -15.95 4.62 -4.84
CA HIS A 403 -14.92 4.86 -5.84
C HIS A 403 -15.56 5.32 -7.16
N LEU A 404 -14.92 6.28 -7.82
CA LEU A 404 -15.32 6.74 -9.14
C LEU A 404 -15.05 5.66 -10.20
N GLU A 405 -13.83 5.13 -10.20
CA GLU A 405 -13.44 4.02 -11.05
C GLU A 405 -14.15 2.73 -10.63
N ARG A 406 -14.60 1.96 -11.62
CA ARG A 406 -15.19 0.64 -11.39
C ARG A 406 -14.16 -0.34 -10.82
N ALA A 407 -14.66 -1.37 -10.14
CA ALA A 407 -13.86 -2.45 -9.59
C ALA A 407 -12.88 -2.98 -10.65
N GLY A 408 -11.60 -3.11 -10.30
CA GLY A 408 -10.54 -3.48 -11.23
C GLY A 408 -9.46 -2.42 -11.42
N VAL A 409 -9.75 -1.17 -11.05
CA VAL A 409 -8.71 -0.22 -10.61
C VAL A 409 -8.56 -0.38 -9.10
N HIS A 410 -7.33 -0.50 -8.62
CA HIS A 410 -7.07 -0.69 -7.20
C HIS A 410 -7.58 0.50 -6.37
N SER A 411 -8.24 0.24 -5.23
CA SER A 411 -8.81 1.25 -4.31
C SER A 411 -7.89 2.43 -3.98
N GLY A 412 -6.59 2.18 -3.83
CA GLY A 412 -5.56 3.20 -3.61
C GLY A 412 -5.34 4.17 -4.79
N ASP A 413 -5.61 3.72 -6.02
CA ASP A 413 -5.48 4.49 -7.27
C ASP A 413 -6.82 5.02 -7.78
N SER A 414 -7.92 4.73 -7.07
CA SER A 414 -9.25 5.24 -7.40
C SER A 414 -9.51 6.59 -6.72
N ILE A 415 -10.28 7.44 -7.38
CA ILE A 415 -10.86 8.63 -6.76
C ILE A 415 -11.97 8.17 -5.82
N SER A 416 -11.86 8.50 -4.54
CA SER A 416 -12.83 8.12 -3.51
C SER A 416 -13.72 9.30 -3.13
N ILE A 417 -15.03 9.07 -3.10
CA ILE A 417 -16.07 10.08 -2.93
C ILE A 417 -16.85 9.82 -1.65
N PHE A 418 -16.90 10.82 -0.78
CA PHE A 418 -17.77 10.85 0.39
C PHE A 418 -18.76 12.01 0.30
N PRO A 419 -20.04 11.80 0.66
CA PRO A 419 -20.66 10.50 0.95
C PRO A 419 -20.92 9.67 -0.33
N ALA A 420 -20.99 8.35 -0.19
CA ALA A 420 -21.37 7.45 -1.28
C ALA A 420 -22.79 7.71 -1.82
N TYR A 421 -22.95 7.60 -3.14
CA TYR A 421 -24.20 7.80 -3.88
C TYR A 421 -24.92 6.49 -4.17
N ILE A 422 -25.37 5.89 -3.08
CA ILE A 422 -26.08 4.61 -3.08
C ILE A 422 -27.51 4.78 -2.57
N SER A 423 -28.38 3.86 -2.99
CA SER A 423 -29.75 3.80 -2.50
C SER A 423 -29.77 3.47 -1.01
N GLU A 424 -30.84 3.89 -0.34
CA GLU A 424 -31.06 3.62 1.08
C GLU A 424 -31.08 2.12 1.42
N ARG A 425 -31.63 1.29 0.52
CA ARG A 425 -31.59 -0.17 0.63
C ARG A 425 -30.16 -0.68 0.70
N ILE A 426 -29.32 -0.27 -0.25
CA ILE A 426 -27.91 -0.69 -0.32
C ILE A 426 -27.13 -0.19 0.89
N ARG A 427 -27.36 1.06 1.31
CA ARG A 427 -26.75 1.63 2.51
C ARG A 427 -27.03 0.81 3.76
N ASN A 428 -28.29 0.41 3.97
CA ASN A 428 -28.67 -0.42 5.12
C ASN A 428 -28.07 -1.83 5.05
N ILE A 429 -27.95 -2.42 3.85
CA ILE A 429 -27.28 -3.71 3.65
C ILE A 429 -25.79 -3.60 4.05
N ILE A 430 -25.11 -2.53 3.64
CA ILE A 430 -23.71 -2.31 3.99
C ILE A 430 -23.54 -2.18 5.51
N ILE A 431 -24.39 -1.40 6.18
CA ILE A 431 -24.35 -1.25 7.65
C ILE A 431 -24.55 -2.62 8.34
N ASP A 432 -25.55 -3.39 7.92
CA ASP A 432 -25.81 -4.75 8.43
C ASP A 432 -24.63 -5.69 8.21
N HIS A 433 -24.05 -5.70 7.01
CA HIS A 433 -22.89 -6.52 6.69
C HIS A 433 -21.67 -6.12 7.51
N THR A 434 -21.40 -4.82 7.67
CA THR A 434 -20.31 -4.33 8.52
C THR A 434 -20.50 -4.79 9.97
N GLU A 435 -21.72 -4.73 10.51
CA GLU A 435 -22.00 -5.18 11.87
C GLU A 435 -21.82 -6.69 12.03
N LYS A 436 -22.38 -7.50 11.11
CA LYS A 436 -22.25 -8.96 11.11
C LYS A 436 -20.79 -9.39 11.04
N LEU A 437 -20.02 -8.80 10.12
CA LEU A 437 -18.61 -9.11 9.94
C LEU A 437 -17.77 -8.70 11.15
N ALA A 438 -18.00 -7.51 11.71
CA ALA A 438 -17.32 -7.06 12.92
C ALA A 438 -17.58 -8.00 14.10
N ARG A 439 -18.81 -8.48 14.27
CA ARG A 439 -19.18 -9.46 15.32
C ARG A 439 -18.57 -10.84 15.07
N ALA A 440 -18.67 -11.36 13.84
CA ALA A 440 -18.18 -12.69 13.49
C ALA A 440 -16.65 -12.80 13.63
N LEU A 441 -15.93 -11.76 13.22
CA LEU A 441 -14.47 -11.63 13.36
C LEU A 441 -14.04 -11.17 14.77
N LYS A 442 -14.99 -10.88 15.66
CA LYS A 442 -14.74 -10.40 17.03
C LYS A 442 -13.82 -9.16 17.05
N VAL A 443 -14.10 -8.21 16.17
CA VAL A 443 -13.30 -7.00 16.01
C VAL A 443 -13.42 -6.12 17.25
N ILE A 444 -12.28 -5.68 17.78
CA ILE A 444 -12.17 -4.62 18.78
C ILE A 444 -11.17 -3.59 18.26
N GLY A 445 -11.63 -2.37 18.04
CA GLY A 445 -10.88 -1.32 17.35
C GLY A 445 -11.34 -1.14 15.90
N LEU A 446 -10.41 -1.01 14.96
CA LEU A 446 -10.73 -0.68 13.56
C LEU A 446 -11.04 -1.92 12.71
N ILE A 447 -11.95 -1.73 11.76
CA ILE A 447 -12.21 -2.63 10.63
C ILE A 447 -12.45 -1.80 9.38
N ASN A 448 -11.84 -2.22 8.27
CA ASN A 448 -12.09 -1.72 6.94
C ASN A 448 -12.71 -2.84 6.09
N ILE A 449 -13.70 -2.51 5.28
CA ILE A 449 -14.38 -3.47 4.41
C ILE A 449 -14.55 -2.86 3.02
N GLN A 450 -14.20 -3.65 2.01
CA GLN A 450 -14.42 -3.29 0.61
C GLN A 450 -15.54 -4.14 0.03
N PHE A 451 -16.45 -3.49 -0.69
CA PHE A 451 -17.61 -4.09 -1.32
C PHE A 451 -17.67 -3.76 -2.82
N ILE A 452 -18.33 -4.61 -3.60
CA ILE A 452 -18.74 -4.34 -4.97
C ILE A 452 -20.25 -4.28 -5.02
N LEU A 453 -20.79 -3.17 -5.52
CA LEU A 453 -22.19 -3.05 -5.93
C LEU A 453 -22.31 -3.45 -7.41
N TYR A 454 -22.96 -4.57 -7.68
CA TYR A 454 -23.16 -5.11 -9.02
C TYR A 454 -24.59 -5.65 -9.17
N ASN A 455 -25.31 -5.20 -10.20
CA ASN A 455 -26.72 -5.56 -10.44
C ASN A 455 -27.61 -5.42 -9.19
N ASP A 456 -27.50 -4.28 -8.49
CA ASP A 456 -28.28 -4.00 -7.27
C ASP A 456 -28.00 -4.95 -6.06
N GLU A 457 -26.90 -5.70 -6.11
CA GLU A 457 -26.45 -6.59 -5.04
C GLU A 457 -25.05 -6.21 -4.52
N ILE A 458 -24.82 -6.46 -3.23
CA ILE A 458 -23.55 -6.20 -2.56
C ILE A 458 -22.76 -7.49 -2.42
N TYR A 459 -21.49 -7.43 -2.82
CA TYR A 459 -20.51 -8.49 -2.69
C TYR A 459 -19.33 -7.99 -1.87
N VAL A 460 -18.82 -8.77 -0.91
CA VAL A 460 -17.59 -8.44 -0.18
C VAL A 460 -16.37 -8.84 -1.00
N ILE A 461 -15.40 -7.91 -1.09
CA ILE A 461 -14.07 -8.16 -1.69
C ILE A 461 -13.13 -8.71 -0.61
N GLU A 462 -12.93 -7.90 0.43
CA GLU A 462 -12.01 -8.18 1.53
C GLU A 462 -12.44 -7.45 2.80
N VAL A 463 -12.00 -7.96 3.94
CA VAL A 463 -12.18 -7.36 5.26
C VAL A 463 -10.80 -7.27 5.92
N ASN A 464 -10.47 -6.08 6.39
CA ASN A 464 -9.19 -5.77 7.03
C ASN A 464 -9.47 -5.33 8.47
N PRO A 465 -9.34 -6.19 9.49
CA PRO A 465 -9.58 -5.85 10.90
C PRO A 465 -8.43 -5.02 11.50
N ARG A 466 -8.11 -3.90 10.84
CA ARG A 466 -6.99 -3.00 11.09
C ARG A 466 -7.29 -1.61 10.54
N SER A 467 -6.39 -0.65 10.74
CA SER A 467 -6.50 0.63 10.03
C SER A 467 -6.34 0.43 8.52
N SER A 468 -7.04 1.27 7.76
CA SER A 468 -6.89 1.45 6.32
C SER A 468 -6.17 2.77 6.03
N ARG A 469 -5.84 2.98 4.75
CA ARG A 469 -5.33 4.26 4.26
C ARG A 469 -6.40 5.37 4.26
N THR A 470 -7.68 5.02 4.33
CA THR A 470 -8.81 5.97 4.28
C THR A 470 -9.17 6.54 5.66
N VAL A 471 -8.63 5.98 6.75
CA VAL A 471 -8.83 6.44 8.13
C VAL A 471 -8.46 7.92 8.36
N PRO A 472 -7.29 8.44 7.92
CA PRO A 472 -6.97 9.85 8.12
C PRO A 472 -7.94 10.76 7.38
N TYR A 473 -8.23 10.42 6.13
CA TYR A 473 -9.19 11.11 5.27
C TYR A 473 -10.57 11.23 5.95
N ILE A 474 -11.16 10.11 6.35
CA ILE A 474 -12.51 10.12 6.91
C ILE A 474 -12.54 10.71 8.33
N SER A 475 -11.46 10.60 9.11
CA SER A 475 -11.32 11.29 10.40
C SER A 475 -11.32 12.81 10.24
N LYS A 476 -10.58 13.34 9.27
CA LYS A 476 -10.50 14.79 9.01
C LYS A 476 -11.84 15.34 8.48
N VAL A 477 -12.48 14.60 7.59
CA VAL A 477 -13.76 14.99 6.98
C VAL A 477 -14.90 15.01 7.99
N THR A 478 -15.01 13.96 8.83
CA THR A 478 -16.12 13.82 9.79
C THR A 478 -15.86 14.51 11.12
N GLY A 479 -14.60 14.85 11.43
CA GLY A 479 -14.18 15.36 12.73
C GLY A 479 -14.11 14.30 13.83
N ILE A 480 -14.37 13.03 13.52
CA ILE A 480 -14.28 11.94 14.48
C ILE A 480 -12.80 11.53 14.61
N PRO A 481 -12.21 11.53 15.82
CA PRO A 481 -10.83 11.07 16.04
C PRO A 481 -10.80 9.53 16.10
N ILE A 482 -11.09 8.88 14.98
CA ILE A 482 -11.36 7.44 14.87
C ILE A 482 -10.25 6.59 15.51
N VAL A 483 -8.99 6.97 15.30
CA VAL A 483 -7.84 6.26 15.87
C VAL A 483 -7.81 6.37 17.39
N SER A 484 -8.00 7.56 17.96
CA SER A 484 -8.04 7.76 19.42
C SER A 484 -9.21 7.00 20.06
N LEU A 485 -10.37 7.02 19.39
CA LEU A 485 -11.54 6.24 19.78
C LEU A 485 -11.22 4.74 19.79
N ALA A 486 -10.64 4.22 18.71
CA ALA A 486 -10.25 2.82 18.59
C ALA A 486 -9.22 2.43 19.67
N THR A 487 -8.18 3.24 19.91
CA THR A 487 -7.19 2.98 20.98
C THR A 487 -7.84 2.86 22.36
N ARG A 488 -8.78 3.75 22.68
CA ARG A 488 -9.51 3.72 23.96
C ARG A 488 -10.38 2.47 24.07
N ILE A 489 -11.03 2.05 22.98
CA ILE A 489 -11.85 0.84 22.90
C ILE A 489 -11.00 -0.43 23.02
N MET A 490 -9.83 -0.48 22.38
CA MET A 490 -8.86 -1.58 22.52
C MET A 490 -8.40 -1.77 23.97
N LEU A 491 -8.54 -0.74 24.81
CA LEU A 491 -8.24 -0.74 26.24
C LEU A 491 -9.48 -0.82 27.16
N GLY A 492 -10.66 -1.07 26.59
CA GLY A 492 -11.87 -1.41 27.34
C GLY A 492 -12.96 -0.33 27.39
N ALA A 493 -12.81 0.81 26.71
CA ALA A 493 -13.91 1.76 26.54
C ALA A 493 -15.00 1.19 25.61
N ARG A 494 -16.23 1.70 25.74
CA ARG A 494 -17.37 1.38 24.86
C ARG A 494 -17.64 2.55 23.92
N LEU A 495 -18.27 2.30 22.76
CA LEU A 495 -18.66 3.38 21.85
C LEU A 495 -19.64 4.37 22.49
N GLU A 496 -20.47 3.89 23.42
CA GLU A 496 -21.43 4.69 24.20
C GLU A 496 -20.75 5.73 25.11
N ASP A 497 -19.47 5.57 25.43
CA ASP A 497 -18.71 6.54 26.26
C ASP A 497 -18.38 7.83 25.49
N PHE A 498 -18.67 7.88 24.18
CA PHE A 498 -18.29 8.96 23.29
C PHE A 498 -19.53 9.61 22.63
N PRO A 499 -19.47 10.90 22.27
CA PRO A 499 -20.63 11.67 21.78
C PRO A 499 -21.04 11.34 20.33
N TYR A 500 -20.41 10.34 19.70
CA TYR A 500 -20.61 10.01 18.28
C TYR A 500 -21.74 9.00 18.04
N GLY A 501 -22.17 8.26 19.06
CA GLY A 501 -23.19 7.23 18.95
C GLY A 501 -22.69 5.96 18.25
N THR A 502 -23.63 5.18 17.71
CA THR A 502 -23.39 3.90 17.02
C THR A 502 -24.12 3.87 15.67
N GLY A 503 -23.77 2.91 14.81
CA GLY A 503 -24.25 2.80 13.44
C GLY A 503 -23.55 3.77 12.50
N LEU A 504 -24.26 4.19 11.44
CA LEU A 504 -23.74 5.17 10.49
C LEU A 504 -23.87 6.59 11.05
N TYR A 505 -22.73 7.25 11.25
CA TYR A 505 -22.63 8.61 11.78
C TYR A 505 -23.25 9.63 10.83
N ALA A 506 -22.75 9.72 9.59
CA ALA A 506 -23.17 10.68 8.60
C ALA A 506 -23.87 9.97 7.43
N ARG A 507 -25.19 10.14 7.34
CA ARG A 507 -26.02 9.47 6.33
C ARG A 507 -25.98 10.19 4.98
N TYR A 508 -26.44 11.44 4.92
CA TYR A 508 -26.33 12.32 3.75
C TYR A 508 -25.87 13.73 4.15
N PRO A 509 -24.64 13.89 4.67
CA PRO A 509 -24.17 15.21 5.04
C PRO A 509 -24.18 16.14 3.81
N ALA A 510 -24.44 17.43 4.03
CA ALA A 510 -24.58 18.42 2.96
C ALA A 510 -23.23 18.90 2.38
N VAL A 511 -22.28 17.96 2.27
CA VAL A 511 -20.91 18.21 1.83
C VAL A 511 -20.40 17.08 0.95
N TYR A 512 -19.35 17.38 0.19
CA TYR A 512 -18.60 16.45 -0.64
C TYR A 512 -17.11 16.54 -0.31
N ALA A 513 -16.54 15.39 0.00
CA ALA A 513 -15.12 15.21 0.17
C ALA A 513 -14.65 14.19 -0.87
N ILE A 514 -13.73 14.60 -1.74
CA ILE A 514 -13.24 13.78 -2.84
C ILE A 514 -11.73 13.63 -2.69
N LYS A 515 -11.30 12.40 -2.41
CA LYS A 515 -9.89 12.03 -2.37
C LYS A 515 -9.46 11.62 -3.78
N ALA A 516 -8.40 12.22 -4.31
CA ALA A 516 -7.79 11.81 -5.58
C ALA A 516 -6.34 11.33 -5.38
N PRO A 517 -5.91 10.28 -6.10
CA PRO A 517 -4.55 9.78 -6.04
C PRO A 517 -3.56 10.71 -6.75
N VAL A 518 -2.31 10.69 -6.29
CA VAL A 518 -1.16 11.38 -6.92
C VAL A 518 -0.17 10.34 -7.42
N PHE A 519 0.28 10.50 -8.66
CA PHE A 519 1.20 9.58 -9.32
C PHE A 519 2.57 10.22 -9.59
N SER A 520 3.63 9.43 -9.45
CA SER A 520 5.01 9.85 -9.73
C SER A 520 5.50 9.47 -11.13
N PHE A 521 4.60 9.28 -12.09
CA PHE A 521 4.93 8.79 -13.44
C PHE A 521 5.90 9.68 -14.23
N GLU A 522 5.92 10.98 -13.95
CA GLU A 522 6.92 11.88 -14.54
C GLU A 522 8.35 11.45 -14.20
N LYS A 523 8.57 10.89 -13.00
CA LYS A 523 9.89 10.43 -12.50
C LYS A 523 10.24 8.99 -12.89
N LEU A 524 9.26 8.18 -13.27
CA LEU A 524 9.39 6.73 -13.49
C LEU A 524 9.26 6.39 -14.98
N HIS A 525 10.37 6.49 -15.72
CA HIS A 525 10.35 6.40 -17.18
C HIS A 525 10.11 5.01 -17.78
N GLU A 526 10.35 3.97 -16.99
CA GLU A 526 10.25 2.57 -17.42
C GLU A 526 9.00 1.87 -16.86
N VAL A 527 8.14 2.62 -16.17
CA VAL A 527 6.94 2.10 -15.51
C VAL A 527 5.70 2.47 -16.32
N ASP A 528 4.81 1.51 -16.54
CA ASP A 528 3.55 1.76 -17.21
C ASP A 528 2.58 2.55 -16.31
N THR A 529 1.89 3.49 -16.93
CA THR A 529 1.01 4.49 -16.31
C THR A 529 -0.47 4.14 -16.49
N SER A 530 -0.78 3.01 -17.11
CA SER A 530 -2.13 2.43 -17.07
C SER A 530 -2.48 2.04 -15.63
N LEU A 531 -3.70 2.37 -15.21
CA LEU A 531 -4.26 1.89 -13.95
C LEU A 531 -4.77 0.46 -14.11
N GLY A 532 -4.81 -0.28 -13.00
CA GLY A 532 -5.22 -1.67 -12.96
C GLY A 532 -5.37 -2.14 -11.51
N PRO A 533 -5.41 -3.46 -11.27
CA PRO A 533 -5.66 -4.01 -9.94
C PRO A 533 -4.44 -3.90 -9.00
N GLU A 534 -3.26 -3.53 -9.52
CA GLU A 534 -2.08 -3.19 -8.73
C GLU A 534 -1.97 -1.67 -8.54
N MET A 535 -1.78 -1.25 -7.29
CA MET A 535 -1.64 0.15 -6.89
C MET A 535 -0.32 0.75 -7.40
N LYS A 536 -0.36 2.01 -7.83
CA LYS A 536 0.79 2.76 -8.35
C LYS A 536 0.93 4.18 -7.79
N SER A 537 -0.11 4.68 -7.14
CA SER A 537 -0.10 6.01 -6.53
C SER A 537 0.88 6.08 -5.36
N THR A 538 1.46 7.27 -5.20
CA THR A 538 2.48 7.57 -4.17
C THR A 538 1.98 8.54 -3.10
N GLY A 539 0.74 9.01 -3.23
CA GLY A 539 0.11 9.93 -2.29
C GLY A 539 -1.31 10.28 -2.71
N GLU A 540 -1.94 11.19 -1.98
CA GLU A 540 -3.33 11.57 -2.16
C GLU A 540 -3.56 13.05 -1.85
N VAL A 541 -4.62 13.61 -2.43
CA VAL A 541 -5.09 14.98 -2.20
C VAL A 541 -6.59 14.98 -1.94
N LEU A 542 -7.08 16.03 -1.30
CA LEU A 542 -8.48 16.14 -0.87
C LEU A 542 -9.14 17.41 -1.42
N GLY A 543 -10.21 17.23 -2.18
CA GLY A 543 -11.11 18.29 -2.62
C GLY A 543 -12.36 18.36 -1.75
N LEU A 544 -12.62 19.53 -1.15
CA LEU A 544 -13.76 19.76 -0.26
C LEU A 544 -14.69 20.85 -0.81
N SER A 545 -15.99 20.58 -0.89
CA SER A 545 -17.02 21.59 -1.15
C SER A 545 -18.39 21.13 -0.67
N THR A 546 -19.37 22.03 -0.63
CA THR A 546 -20.80 21.69 -0.52
C THR A 546 -21.39 21.27 -1.87
N LEU A 547 -20.69 21.50 -2.97
CA LEU A 547 -21.07 21.12 -4.34
C LEU A 547 -20.15 20.03 -4.87
N TYR A 548 -20.73 19.01 -5.49
CA TYR A 548 -19.97 17.85 -5.98
C TYR A 548 -18.97 18.26 -7.06
N SER A 549 -19.42 19.05 -8.04
CA SER A 549 -18.61 19.50 -9.16
C SER A 549 -17.37 20.29 -8.72
N GLU A 550 -17.52 21.16 -7.73
CA GLU A 550 -16.40 21.91 -7.15
C GLU A 550 -15.43 21.02 -6.37
N ALA A 551 -15.94 20.08 -5.56
CA ALA A 551 -15.10 19.15 -4.82
C ALA A 551 -14.29 18.27 -5.77
N MET A 552 -14.91 17.80 -6.86
CA MET A 552 -14.27 16.96 -7.87
C MET A 552 -13.22 17.76 -8.64
N TYR A 553 -13.55 18.98 -9.06
CA TYR A 553 -12.62 19.88 -9.72
C TYR A 553 -11.40 20.19 -8.84
N LYS A 554 -11.61 20.49 -7.55
CA LYS A 554 -10.53 20.70 -6.57
C LYS A 554 -9.62 19.48 -6.45
N ALA A 555 -10.20 18.29 -6.32
CA ALA A 555 -9.44 17.04 -6.16
C ALA A 555 -8.58 16.74 -7.40
N ILE A 556 -9.18 16.80 -8.59
CA ILE A 556 -8.47 16.57 -9.86
C ILE A 556 -7.40 17.65 -10.08
N LEU A 557 -7.70 18.92 -9.83
CA LEU A 557 -6.72 20.00 -9.96
C LEU A 557 -5.55 19.81 -9.00
N ALA A 558 -5.82 19.47 -7.73
CA ALA A 558 -4.81 19.28 -6.70
C ALA A 558 -3.92 18.06 -6.96
N SER A 559 -4.39 17.05 -7.72
CA SER A 559 -3.56 15.89 -8.08
C SER A 559 -2.49 16.20 -9.13
N GLY A 560 -2.44 17.44 -9.61
CA GLY A 560 -1.52 17.91 -10.64
C GLY A 560 -2.08 17.77 -12.06
N PHE A 561 -3.34 17.34 -12.22
CA PHE A 561 -3.98 17.22 -13.52
C PHE A 561 -4.15 18.59 -14.18
N LYS A 562 -3.79 18.67 -15.47
CA LYS A 562 -3.91 19.90 -16.26
C LYS A 562 -5.11 19.79 -17.20
N PHE A 563 -6.19 20.49 -16.85
CA PHE A 563 -7.37 20.56 -17.72
C PHE A 563 -7.01 21.16 -19.09
N PRO A 564 -7.47 20.56 -20.21
CA PRO A 564 -7.21 21.10 -21.53
C PRO A 564 -7.91 22.45 -21.73
N PRO A 565 -7.24 23.44 -22.34
CA PRO A 565 -7.91 24.69 -22.74
C PRO A 565 -9.02 24.42 -23.76
N LYS A 566 -10.12 25.19 -23.70
CA LYS A 566 -11.20 25.10 -24.71
C LYS A 566 -10.65 25.27 -26.13
N GLY A 567 -11.21 24.53 -27.08
CA GLY A 567 -10.76 24.57 -28.49
C GLY A 567 -9.47 23.80 -28.76
N SER A 568 -8.91 23.09 -27.77
CA SER A 568 -7.71 22.28 -27.97
C SER A 568 -8.02 20.92 -28.61
N ASN A 569 -6.97 20.26 -29.10
CA ASN A 569 -7.08 18.95 -29.73
C ASN A 569 -6.97 17.85 -28.66
N ILE A 570 -7.90 16.89 -28.71
CA ILE A 570 -7.94 15.72 -27.82
C ILE A 570 -7.65 14.46 -28.63
N LEU A 571 -6.75 13.61 -28.11
CA LEU A 571 -6.48 12.29 -28.67
C LEU A 571 -7.28 11.22 -27.93
N LEU A 572 -8.12 10.47 -28.64
CA LEU A 572 -8.94 9.37 -28.15
C LEU A 572 -8.45 8.05 -28.76
N THR A 573 -7.94 7.14 -27.94
CA THR A 573 -7.51 5.80 -28.39
C THR A 573 -7.84 4.75 -27.35
N VAL A 574 -9.01 4.12 -27.50
CA VAL A 574 -9.56 3.19 -26.51
C VAL A 574 -9.58 1.75 -27.05
N ARG A 575 -9.61 0.77 -26.14
CA ARG A 575 -9.89 -0.63 -26.49
C ARG A 575 -11.30 -0.81 -27.05
N ASP A 576 -11.52 -1.89 -27.80
CA ASP A 576 -12.79 -2.11 -28.49
C ASP A 576 -13.99 -2.21 -27.55
N SER A 577 -13.82 -2.81 -26.37
CA SER A 577 -14.87 -2.94 -25.35
C SER A 577 -15.33 -1.61 -24.75
N ASP A 578 -14.49 -0.56 -24.82
CA ASP A 578 -14.77 0.77 -24.27
C ASP A 578 -15.43 1.72 -25.28
N LYS A 579 -15.42 1.36 -26.56
CA LYS A 579 -15.96 2.22 -27.63
C LYS A 579 -17.44 2.59 -27.43
N PRO A 580 -18.34 1.68 -27.00
CA PRO A 580 -19.74 2.04 -26.76
C PRO A 580 -19.88 3.15 -25.71
N ASP A 581 -19.11 3.05 -24.63
CA ASP A 581 -19.14 4.01 -23.52
C ASP A 581 -18.43 5.34 -23.88
N LEU A 582 -17.49 5.31 -24.84
CA LEU A 582 -16.79 6.50 -25.32
C LEU A 582 -17.68 7.43 -26.15
N VAL A 583 -18.61 6.90 -26.97
CA VAL A 583 -19.47 7.69 -27.87
C VAL A 583 -20.12 8.90 -27.18
N PRO A 584 -20.89 8.72 -26.08
CA PRO A 584 -21.54 9.84 -25.40
C PRO A 584 -20.55 10.85 -24.79
N LEU A 585 -19.38 10.40 -24.32
CA LEU A 585 -18.33 11.28 -23.80
C LEU A 585 -17.66 12.10 -24.90
N ALA A 586 -17.39 11.47 -26.05
CA ALA A 586 -16.83 12.15 -27.21
C ALA A 586 -17.81 13.18 -27.79
N ASP A 587 -19.11 12.90 -27.84
CA ASP A 587 -20.12 13.88 -28.27
C ASP A 587 -20.13 15.12 -27.35
N ARG A 588 -20.08 14.93 -26.03
CA ARG A 588 -19.98 16.03 -25.06
C ARG A 588 -18.74 16.89 -25.28
N LEU A 589 -17.57 16.27 -25.39
CA LEU A 589 -16.32 16.97 -25.68
C LEU A 589 -16.37 17.75 -27.01
N ASN A 590 -16.92 17.14 -28.06
CA ASN A 590 -17.07 17.80 -29.36
C ASN A 590 -18.00 19.02 -29.27
N ARG A 591 -19.13 18.91 -28.54
CA ARG A 591 -20.07 20.04 -28.33
C ARG A 591 -19.46 21.20 -27.54
N MET A 592 -18.47 20.93 -26.70
CA MET A 592 -17.70 21.96 -25.99
C MET A 592 -16.63 22.64 -26.86
N GLY A 593 -16.51 22.22 -28.12
CA GLY A 593 -15.61 22.81 -29.12
C GLY A 593 -14.22 22.21 -29.15
N PHE A 594 -13.98 21.04 -28.54
CA PHE A 594 -12.72 20.33 -28.69
C PHE A 594 -12.65 19.61 -30.04
N GLU A 595 -11.50 19.66 -30.71
CA GLU A 595 -11.27 18.87 -31.92
C GLU A 595 -10.80 17.45 -31.55
N LEU A 596 -11.54 16.45 -32.02
CA LEU A 596 -11.27 15.06 -31.67
C LEU A 596 -10.39 14.39 -32.72
N PHE A 597 -9.36 13.69 -32.24
CA PHE A 597 -8.47 12.86 -33.03
C PHE A 597 -8.46 11.46 -32.44
N GLY A 598 -8.33 10.42 -33.26
CA GLY A 598 -8.24 9.06 -32.75
C GLY A 598 -7.49 8.12 -33.68
N THR A 599 -6.99 7.02 -33.12
CA THR A 599 -6.46 5.93 -33.96
C THR A 599 -7.56 5.42 -34.89
N GLY A 600 -7.21 4.89 -36.06
CA GLY A 600 -8.20 4.55 -37.10
C GLY A 600 -9.40 3.74 -36.60
N GLY A 601 -9.19 2.78 -35.69
CA GLY A 601 -10.28 2.00 -35.09
C GLY A 601 -11.22 2.82 -34.20
N THR A 602 -10.71 3.79 -33.45
CA THR A 602 -11.50 4.68 -32.59
C THR A 602 -12.20 5.76 -33.42
N ALA A 603 -11.47 6.39 -34.34
CA ALA A 603 -12.02 7.44 -35.21
C ALA A 603 -13.13 6.92 -36.11
N ASN A 604 -12.94 5.75 -36.75
CA ASN A 604 -13.97 5.15 -37.60
C ASN A 604 -15.25 4.84 -36.81
N TYR A 605 -15.11 4.33 -35.57
CA TYR A 605 -16.26 4.04 -34.72
C TYR A 605 -17.03 5.32 -34.37
N LEU A 606 -16.35 6.37 -33.90
CA LEU A 606 -17.01 7.64 -33.56
C LEU A 606 -17.69 8.30 -34.77
N ASN A 607 -17.05 8.28 -35.94
CA ASN A 607 -17.63 8.83 -37.17
C ASN A 607 -18.91 8.08 -37.60
N GLN A 608 -19.00 6.76 -37.36
CA GLN A 608 -20.22 5.98 -37.62
C GLN A 608 -21.41 6.44 -36.76
N TYR A 609 -21.15 6.99 -35.57
CA TYR A 609 -22.17 7.58 -34.68
C TYR A 609 -22.35 9.09 -34.90
N GLY A 610 -21.79 9.65 -35.98
CA GLY A 610 -21.95 11.05 -36.34
C GLY A 610 -21.10 12.03 -35.53
N ILE A 611 -20.11 11.54 -34.78
CA ILE A 611 -19.19 12.38 -34.00
C ILE A 611 -17.92 12.61 -34.84
N PRO A 612 -17.64 13.86 -35.26
CA PRO A 612 -16.46 14.17 -36.08
C PRO A 612 -15.18 13.81 -35.32
N CYS A 613 -14.42 12.84 -35.85
CA CYS A 613 -13.14 12.44 -35.28
C CYS A 613 -12.11 12.19 -36.39
N SER A 614 -11.00 12.94 -36.36
CA SER A 614 -9.93 12.83 -37.34
C SER A 614 -9.03 11.62 -37.06
N SER A 615 -8.84 10.75 -38.06
CA SER A 615 -7.94 9.60 -37.91
C SER A 615 -6.48 10.03 -37.86
N VAL A 616 -5.71 9.48 -36.92
CA VAL A 616 -4.24 9.57 -36.87
C VAL A 616 -3.58 8.23 -37.15
N ARG A 617 -2.39 8.28 -37.74
CA ARG A 617 -1.56 7.11 -38.04
C ARG A 617 -1.00 6.49 -36.76
N LYS A 618 -0.99 5.15 -36.66
CA LYS A 618 -0.33 4.44 -35.56
C LYS A 618 1.18 4.58 -35.68
N ILE A 619 1.89 4.28 -34.59
CA ILE A 619 3.37 4.32 -34.53
C ILE A 619 4.01 3.46 -35.64
N GLU A 620 3.34 2.39 -36.02
CA GLU A 620 3.78 1.40 -37.01
C GLU A 620 3.60 1.89 -38.47
N ASP A 621 2.79 2.93 -38.69
CA ASP A 621 2.36 3.40 -40.01
C ASP A 621 3.32 4.45 -40.63
N GLY A 622 4.55 4.57 -40.12
CA GLY A 622 5.60 5.47 -40.65
C GLY A 622 5.59 6.90 -40.09
N ASP A 623 6.03 7.88 -40.87
CA ASP A 623 6.19 9.28 -40.46
C ASP A 623 4.85 10.01 -40.24
N ASN A 624 4.89 11.05 -39.41
CA ASN A 624 3.72 11.85 -39.00
C ASN A 624 2.67 10.99 -38.29
N ASN A 625 3.16 10.05 -37.48
CA ASN A 625 2.32 9.19 -36.66
C ASN A 625 1.93 9.88 -35.34
N VAL A 626 1.08 9.22 -34.58
CA VAL A 626 0.58 9.72 -33.30
C VAL A 626 1.68 10.15 -32.32
N ILE A 627 2.86 9.51 -32.30
CA ILE A 627 3.97 9.90 -31.41
C ILE A 627 4.60 11.23 -31.83
N ASP A 628 4.68 11.48 -33.14
CA ASP A 628 5.22 12.72 -33.70
C ASP A 628 4.26 13.88 -33.42
N LEU A 629 2.95 13.61 -33.52
CA LEU A 629 1.89 14.57 -33.20
C LEU A 629 1.84 14.92 -31.71
N ILE A 630 2.04 13.93 -30.82
CA ILE A 630 2.22 14.19 -29.38
C ILE A 630 3.47 15.05 -29.16
N SER A 631 4.59 14.72 -29.82
CA SER A 631 5.86 15.45 -29.69
C SER A 631 5.80 16.89 -30.20
N SER A 632 5.01 17.16 -31.23
CA SER A 632 4.82 18.53 -31.75
C SER A 632 3.91 19.38 -30.87
N GLY A 633 3.34 18.82 -29.80
CA GLY A 633 2.43 19.51 -28.90
C GLY A 633 1.03 19.72 -29.49
N LYS A 634 0.67 18.97 -30.55
CA LYS A 634 -0.63 19.06 -31.23
C LYS A 634 -1.79 18.79 -30.27
N PHE A 635 -1.63 17.84 -29.35
CA PHE A 635 -2.65 17.46 -28.38
C PHE A 635 -2.41 18.11 -27.03
N LYS A 636 -3.49 18.45 -26.32
CA LYS A 636 -3.43 18.96 -24.93
C LYS A 636 -4.05 17.99 -23.91
N PHE A 637 -4.76 16.98 -24.40
CA PHE A 637 -5.35 15.94 -23.57
C PHE A 637 -5.41 14.62 -24.33
N MET A 638 -5.19 13.51 -23.62
CA MET A 638 -5.23 12.17 -24.17
C MET A 638 -6.09 11.24 -23.33
N VAL A 639 -6.95 10.47 -23.99
CA VAL A 639 -7.67 9.34 -23.40
C VAL A 639 -7.13 8.08 -24.03
N ASN A 640 -6.54 7.22 -23.22
CA ASN A 640 -5.98 5.96 -23.70
C ASN A 640 -6.28 4.80 -22.76
N THR A 641 -7.17 3.91 -23.19
CA THR A 641 -7.45 2.65 -22.49
C THR A 641 -6.85 1.47 -23.26
N GLU A 642 -6.34 0.47 -22.54
CA GLU A 642 -5.73 -0.73 -23.12
C GLU A 642 -6.45 -2.01 -22.69
N SER A 643 -6.34 -3.04 -23.52
CA SER A 643 -6.68 -4.42 -23.16
C SER A 643 -5.47 -5.09 -22.50
N PRO A 644 -5.65 -5.79 -21.36
CA PRO A 644 -4.64 -6.69 -20.82
C PRO A 644 -4.29 -7.76 -21.87
N GLY A 645 -3.03 -8.20 -21.94
CA GLY A 645 -2.60 -9.24 -22.89
C GLY A 645 -2.08 -8.75 -24.24
N ASN A 646 -2.03 -7.44 -24.47
CA ASN A 646 -1.17 -6.92 -25.53
C ASN A 646 0.27 -7.25 -25.14
N LYS A 647 0.86 -8.24 -25.84
CA LYS A 647 2.24 -8.74 -25.73
C LYS A 647 3.15 -7.70 -25.07
N ALA A 648 4.09 -8.13 -24.23
CA ALA A 648 5.23 -7.32 -23.81
C ALA A 648 6.00 -6.61 -24.98
N GLY A 649 5.65 -6.89 -26.25
CA GLY A 649 6.05 -6.19 -27.47
C GLY A 649 5.04 -5.25 -28.17
N SER A 650 3.74 -5.16 -27.81
CA SER A 650 2.86 -4.07 -28.28
C SER A 650 3.14 -2.81 -27.46
N LYS A 651 4.36 -2.29 -27.60
CA LYS A 651 4.86 -1.08 -26.93
C LYS A 651 4.08 0.19 -27.33
N SER A 652 3.00 0.09 -28.10
CA SER A 652 2.40 1.25 -28.74
C SER A 652 1.74 2.17 -27.72
N GLY A 653 0.71 1.74 -26.99
CA GLY A 653 0.03 2.63 -26.05
C GLY A 653 0.84 2.94 -24.79
N PHE A 654 1.68 2.02 -24.28
CA PHE A 654 2.72 2.37 -23.29
C PHE A 654 3.59 3.54 -23.77
N ARG A 655 4.10 3.49 -25.02
CA ARG A 655 4.90 4.59 -25.58
C ARG A 655 4.08 5.86 -25.78
N LEU A 656 2.79 5.77 -26.10
CA LEU A 656 1.91 6.95 -26.19
C LEU A 656 1.73 7.62 -24.83
N ARG A 657 1.35 6.87 -23.80
CA ARG A 657 1.20 7.40 -22.43
C ARG A 657 2.51 7.98 -21.93
N ARG A 658 3.61 7.27 -22.14
CA ARG A 658 4.94 7.73 -21.78
C ARG A 658 5.27 9.06 -22.47
N LYS A 659 5.04 9.14 -23.78
CA LYS A 659 5.33 10.35 -24.56
C LYS A 659 4.43 11.52 -24.15
N ALA A 660 3.16 11.26 -23.85
CA ALA A 660 2.24 12.27 -23.37
C ALA A 660 2.73 12.89 -22.05
N ILE A 661 3.13 12.05 -21.09
CA ILE A 661 3.68 12.49 -19.81
C ILE A 661 4.98 13.29 -19.99
N GLU A 662 5.89 12.84 -20.86
CA GLU A 662 7.11 13.60 -21.21
C GLU A 662 6.85 14.98 -21.81
N GLN A 663 5.70 15.17 -22.46
CA GLN A 663 5.27 16.45 -23.03
C GLN A 663 4.35 17.24 -22.09
N GLY A 664 4.12 16.74 -20.87
CA GLY A 664 3.21 17.36 -19.91
C GLY A 664 1.74 17.38 -20.37
N ILE A 665 1.35 16.46 -21.24
CA ILE A 665 -0.02 16.29 -21.73
C ILE A 665 -0.79 15.44 -20.72
N ALA A 666 -1.88 16.01 -20.19
CA ALA A 666 -2.75 15.31 -19.27
C ALA A 666 -3.34 14.05 -19.96
N SER A 667 -3.30 12.94 -19.25
CA SER A 667 -3.70 11.64 -19.78
C SER A 667 -4.63 10.93 -18.82
N VAL A 668 -5.71 10.34 -19.34
CA VAL A 668 -6.65 9.52 -18.60
C VAL A 668 -6.67 8.11 -19.17
N THR A 669 -6.64 7.11 -18.29
CA THR A 669 -6.57 5.68 -18.64
C THR A 669 -7.82 4.89 -18.24
N SER A 670 -8.81 5.56 -17.66
CA SER A 670 -10.14 5.01 -17.36
C SER A 670 -11.24 5.93 -17.92
N LEU A 671 -12.26 5.34 -18.54
CA LEU A 671 -13.42 6.12 -18.98
C LEU A 671 -14.22 6.69 -17.81
N ASP A 672 -14.15 6.08 -16.63
CA ASP A 672 -14.84 6.56 -15.43
C ASP A 672 -14.27 7.91 -14.99
N THR A 673 -12.93 8.03 -14.96
CA THR A 673 -12.23 9.31 -14.71
C THR A 673 -12.54 10.33 -15.80
N LEU A 674 -12.69 9.90 -17.07
CA LEU A 674 -13.07 10.81 -18.16
C LEU A 674 -14.46 11.41 -17.94
N VAL A 675 -15.40 10.68 -17.34
CA VAL A 675 -16.72 11.23 -16.98
C VAL A 675 -16.56 12.42 -16.05
N ALA A 676 -15.81 12.25 -14.95
CA ALA A 676 -15.57 13.31 -13.97
C ALA A 676 -14.84 14.51 -14.59
N VAL A 677 -13.82 14.28 -15.44
CA VAL A 677 -13.10 15.35 -16.14
C VAL A 677 -14.04 16.10 -17.10
N THR A 678 -14.90 15.39 -17.83
CA THR A 678 -15.84 16.01 -18.77
C THR A 678 -16.87 16.86 -18.03
N GLU A 679 -17.41 16.36 -16.91
CA GLU A 679 -18.31 17.13 -16.03
C GLU A 679 -17.65 18.40 -15.49
N CYS A 680 -16.41 18.30 -15.02
CA CYS A 680 -15.63 19.44 -14.56
C CYS A 680 -15.46 20.50 -15.66
N LEU A 681 -15.18 20.08 -16.89
CA LEU A 681 -15.01 20.99 -18.02
C LEU A 681 -16.33 21.65 -18.44
N GLU A 682 -17.46 20.94 -18.38
CA GLU A 682 -18.78 21.48 -18.75
C GLU A 682 -19.26 22.58 -17.79
N ARG A 683 -18.87 22.47 -16.52
CA ARG A 683 -19.19 23.46 -15.49
C ARG A 683 -18.37 24.74 -15.63
N GLU A 684 -17.30 24.72 -16.43
CA GLU A 684 -16.40 25.85 -16.68
C GLU A 684 -15.82 26.49 -15.40
N ILE A 685 -15.65 25.69 -14.34
CA ILE A 685 -15.13 26.14 -13.05
C ILE A 685 -13.67 26.57 -13.24
N ARG A 686 -13.31 27.77 -12.76
CA ARG A 686 -11.92 28.25 -12.76
C ARG A 686 -11.39 28.27 -11.33
N PRO A 687 -10.07 28.16 -11.13
CA PRO A 687 -9.49 28.19 -9.79
C PRO A 687 -9.84 29.44 -8.98
N ILE A 688 -10.03 30.59 -9.64
CA ILE A 688 -10.42 31.86 -9.00
C ILE A 688 -11.86 31.83 -8.45
N ASP A 689 -12.71 30.94 -8.96
CA ASP A 689 -14.10 30.80 -8.54
C ASP A 689 -14.23 29.86 -7.31
N LEU A 690 -13.13 29.21 -6.89
CA LEU A 690 -13.13 28.23 -5.80
C LEU A 690 -12.96 28.90 -4.43
N THR A 691 -13.83 28.53 -3.49
CA THR A 691 -13.70 28.95 -2.08
C THR A 691 -13.02 27.86 -1.25
N PRO A 692 -11.92 28.15 -0.53
CA PRO A 692 -11.29 27.18 0.37
C PRO A 692 -12.15 26.94 1.62
N PHE A 693 -12.10 25.72 2.17
CA PHE A 693 -12.71 25.37 3.46
C PHE A 693 -11.63 25.14 4.51
N GLU A 694 -11.84 25.67 5.71
CA GLU A 694 -11.13 25.15 6.88
C GLU A 694 -11.70 23.79 7.28
N ILE A 695 -10.83 22.83 7.55
CA ILE A 695 -11.24 21.44 7.83
C ILE A 695 -12.17 21.32 9.04
N ARG A 696 -11.98 22.17 10.07
CA ARG A 696 -12.83 22.18 11.28
C ARG A 696 -14.25 22.66 10.96
N THR A 697 -14.37 23.71 10.16
CA THR A 697 -15.66 24.21 9.69
C THR A 697 -16.39 23.16 8.87
N PHE A 698 -15.66 22.43 8.03
CA PHE A 698 -16.21 21.34 7.22
C PHE A 698 -16.79 20.20 8.07
N ALA A 699 -16.05 19.74 9.08
CA ALA A 699 -16.53 18.73 10.03
C ALA A 699 -17.78 19.18 10.79
N GLY A 700 -17.87 20.46 11.16
CA GLY A 700 -19.07 21.04 11.78
C GLY A 700 -20.31 20.95 10.89
N ILE A 701 -20.17 21.13 9.57
CA ILE A 701 -21.29 20.95 8.63
C ILE A 701 -21.71 19.48 8.57
N VAL A 702 -20.75 18.55 8.56
CA VAL A 702 -21.05 17.10 8.61
C VAL A 702 -21.87 16.79 9.85
N GLU A 703 -21.44 17.22 11.03
CA GLU A 703 -22.16 17.00 12.28
C GLU A 703 -23.59 17.57 12.25
N GLN A 704 -23.77 18.81 11.80
CA GLN A 704 -25.08 19.46 11.72
C GLN A 704 -26.05 18.77 10.75
N THR A 705 -25.53 18.15 9.69
CA THR A 705 -26.32 17.59 8.58
C THR A 705 -26.33 16.07 8.56
N ARG A 706 -25.74 15.42 9.57
CA ARG A 706 -25.52 13.96 9.61
C ARG A 706 -26.80 13.12 9.55
N HIS A 707 -27.93 13.68 10.01
CA HIS A 707 -29.23 13.03 10.05
C HIS A 707 -30.11 13.27 8.80
N ASN A 708 -29.58 13.98 7.79
CA ASN A 708 -30.29 14.16 6.54
C ASN A 708 -30.60 12.80 5.89
N ILE A 709 -31.79 12.71 5.29
CA ILE A 709 -32.31 11.50 4.65
C ILE A 709 -32.19 11.53 3.12
N LEU A 710 -31.85 12.68 2.53
CA LEU A 710 -31.60 12.86 1.10
C LEU A 710 -30.48 13.89 0.88
N PRO A 711 -29.70 13.78 -0.21
CA PRO A 711 -28.73 14.81 -0.59
C PRO A 711 -29.44 16.15 -0.86
N LEU A 712 -28.95 17.23 -0.23
CA LEU A 712 -29.59 18.54 -0.33
C LEU A 712 -29.15 19.38 -1.55
N ASN A 713 -28.05 19.00 -2.21
CA ASN A 713 -27.33 19.90 -3.12
C ASN A 713 -27.28 19.34 -4.55
N GLU A 714 -26.08 18.97 -5.01
CA GLU A 714 -25.78 18.53 -6.36
C GLU A 714 -25.38 17.06 -6.34
N MET A 715 -26.19 16.19 -6.96
CA MET A 715 -25.75 14.82 -7.21
C MET A 715 -24.80 14.80 -8.42
N PRO A 716 -23.84 13.85 -8.48
CA PRO A 716 -23.12 13.52 -9.69
C PRO A 716 -24.14 13.26 -10.78
N MET A 717 -23.82 13.58 -12.03
CA MET A 717 -24.73 13.16 -13.09
C MET A 717 -24.88 11.65 -13.00
N LYS A 718 -26.12 11.18 -13.18
CA LYS A 718 -26.41 9.75 -13.25
C LYS A 718 -25.53 9.17 -14.35
N ASN A 719 -24.49 8.46 -13.93
CA ASN A 719 -23.64 7.74 -14.84
C ASN A 719 -24.34 6.42 -15.21
N ASP A 720 -25.53 6.53 -15.80
CA ASP A 720 -26.35 5.42 -16.29
C ASP A 720 -25.60 4.60 -17.37
N MET A 721 -24.48 5.14 -17.88
CA MET A 721 -23.62 4.49 -18.84
C MET A 721 -22.73 3.43 -18.19
N LEU A 722 -22.24 3.67 -16.97
CA LEU A 722 -21.19 2.87 -16.33
C LEU A 722 -21.63 2.16 -15.03
N LYS A 723 -22.68 2.65 -14.35
CA LYS A 723 -23.29 2.02 -13.16
C LYS A 723 -24.52 1.18 -13.53
N LYS A 724 -24.34 0.21 -14.43
CA LYS A 724 -25.42 -0.68 -14.89
C LYS A 724 -25.86 -1.69 -13.83
#